data_AF-A0A3A8GH42-F1
#
_entry.id   AF-A0A3A8GH42-F1
#
_cell.length_a   1.000
_cell.length_b   1.000
_cell.length_c   1.000
_cell.angle_alpha   90.00
_cell.angle_beta   90.00
_cell.angle_gamma   90.00
#
_symmetry.space_group_name_H-M   'P 1'
#
loop_
_entity.id
_entity.type
_entity.pdbx_description
1 polymer ?
#
loop_
_entity_poly.entity_id
_entity_poly.type
_entity_poly.pdbx_seq_one_letter_code
_entity_poly.pdbx_strand_id
1 'polypeptide(L)'
;MRLRWSRRWACPSSLVLFLFSAAAAADPLPLLETTAVRSPFVAACNGKPDSTPLPVDPRTLVVPGVNKPGAAVQFNAYWVDLHNPPAPFVSTLPPNPTTCGEFRASVARGRTNIETRAYFQPFTTSLAYYNLYMLWGFLIRPSDFDEQVIKRYGMAKAPFRNPYPLPWENPNLTNGGSGQLPLGLVQERDSNGRYTGAISSSCSGCHDSRLGTEQESGFVWGRSNDALDAGLIQSDFFRSTGVGTVLQLAPVPWSVGRGTSDAIGIVDLLPALFDMDSLALAPSLLEYFPSHAGGQSRAPSWWHRAFKTRQFWDGALTSDNVRSEMAFSIANLGRTPAQRRAMTVEFEDNDNFFISMSPPTYPKTVNTALAEQGAVLFHERDLWANGANANIPKAPGNGSCASCHGVYSPRHAANPAYLPDPRLKGVAGVITPIETIRTDPARKDLMADIRKRKAWNTSFLAYNDESPDHGPFYDDLIMSALRRVPRSAYDNGLGPVYSPVGPNEWLSPFGYIAPPLYGAWASAPFFHNGSVPTLWDVLKPADRPSVWKRLQTSANILGTNAGYDASYASYDFAKLGWKVSSLPCANTPANDPFIPCSGEMATADVLFANIANLAANYNSLAYQSPPPITQKQIRSRMIFNSHLYGMGNGGHDFTQSLTDPERWALLEYMKTL
;
A
#
# COMPACT_ATOMS: atom_id res chain seq x y z
N MET A 1 86.28 -51.18 -7.36
CA MET A 1 86.01 -51.52 -5.95
C MET A 1 86.75 -50.52 -5.06
N ARG A 2 86.11 -50.08 -3.98
CA ARG A 2 86.62 -49.22 -2.89
C ARG A 2 86.46 -47.69 -3.03
N LEU A 3 85.41 -47.23 -2.35
CA LEU A 3 85.22 -45.91 -1.75
C LEU A 3 86.47 -45.43 -0.98
N ARG A 4 86.70 -44.11 -0.96
CA ARG A 4 86.76 -43.35 0.30
C ARG A 4 86.70 -41.83 0.07
N TRP A 5 85.95 -41.21 0.97
CA TRP A 5 85.60 -39.80 1.09
C TRP A 5 86.78 -38.90 1.53
N SER A 6 86.73 -37.60 1.22
CA SER A 6 86.38 -36.51 2.17
C SER A 6 86.77 -35.12 1.61
N ARG A 7 85.77 -34.21 1.52
CA ARG A 7 85.63 -32.89 2.20
C ARG A 7 86.73 -31.84 1.92
N ARG A 8 86.47 -30.53 1.81
CA ARG A 8 85.31 -29.61 1.69
C ARG A 8 85.96 -28.21 1.71
N TRP A 9 85.66 -27.29 0.81
CA TRP A 9 85.80 -25.84 1.05
C TRP A 9 84.59 -25.12 0.43
N ALA A 10 84.05 -24.16 1.17
CA ALA A 10 82.80 -23.45 0.89
C ALA A 10 83.05 -21.93 0.87
N CYS A 11 82.35 -21.22 0.00
CA CYS A 11 81.82 -19.86 0.20
C CYS A 11 80.78 -19.54 -0.91
N PRO A 12 79.81 -18.64 -0.67
CA PRO A 12 78.42 -18.83 -1.04
C PRO A 12 77.89 -17.82 -2.07
N SER A 13 76.85 -18.23 -2.81
CA SER A 13 76.05 -17.36 -3.67
C SER A 13 74.64 -17.25 -3.08
N SER A 14 74.23 -16.06 -2.65
CA SER A 14 72.85 -15.77 -2.25
C SER A 14 72.21 -14.88 -3.31
N LEU A 15 71.37 -15.49 -4.17
CA LEU A 15 70.42 -14.78 -5.02
C LEU A 15 69.07 -14.82 -4.31
N VAL A 16 68.56 -13.66 -3.90
CA VAL A 16 67.22 -13.51 -3.31
C VAL A 16 66.23 -13.30 -4.45
N LEU A 17 65.35 -14.29 -4.68
CA LEU A 17 64.16 -14.14 -5.51
C LEU A 17 63.09 -13.40 -4.71
N PHE A 18 62.73 -12.19 -5.15
CA PHE A 18 61.51 -11.52 -4.71
C PHE A 18 60.31 -12.12 -5.47
N LEU A 19 59.53 -12.94 -4.78
CA LEU A 19 58.19 -13.35 -5.21
C LEU A 19 57.21 -12.23 -4.84
N PHE A 20 56.79 -11.42 -5.80
CA PHE A 20 55.62 -10.57 -5.66
C PHE A 20 54.37 -11.44 -5.68
N SER A 21 53.75 -11.67 -4.52
CA SER A 21 52.38 -12.16 -4.44
C SER A 21 51.43 -11.01 -4.80
N ALA A 22 51.05 -10.91 -6.08
CA ALA A 22 49.87 -10.12 -6.44
C ALA A 22 48.66 -10.82 -5.83
N ALA A 23 48.14 -10.29 -4.73
CA ALA A 23 46.82 -10.66 -4.24
C ALA A 23 45.83 -10.33 -5.36
N ALA A 24 45.17 -11.34 -5.92
CA ALA A 24 44.05 -11.13 -6.83
C ALA A 24 42.99 -10.31 -6.09
N ALA A 25 42.80 -9.06 -6.48
CA ALA A 25 41.69 -8.27 -5.99
C ALA A 25 40.40 -9.01 -6.36
N ALA A 26 39.58 -9.34 -5.37
CA ALA A 26 38.26 -9.92 -5.63
C ALA A 26 37.48 -8.98 -6.56
N ASP A 27 36.81 -9.53 -7.57
CA ASP A 27 36.00 -8.75 -8.49
C ASP A 27 35.01 -7.87 -7.70
N PRO A 28 34.87 -6.58 -8.04
CA PRO A 28 33.97 -5.69 -7.32
C PRO A 28 32.53 -6.21 -7.45
N LEU A 29 31.79 -6.21 -6.33
CA LEU A 29 30.38 -6.59 -6.30
C LEU A 29 29.57 -5.90 -7.42
N PRO A 30 28.51 -6.54 -7.94
CA PRO A 30 27.77 -6.01 -9.07
C PRO A 30 26.99 -4.74 -8.72
N LEU A 31 26.75 -3.91 -9.74
CA LEU A 31 25.85 -2.77 -9.62
C LEU A 31 24.39 -3.20 -9.67
N LEU A 32 24.07 -4.14 -10.56
CA LEU A 32 22.72 -4.64 -10.81
C LEU A 32 22.44 -5.93 -10.05
N GLU A 33 21.20 -6.12 -9.65
CA GLU A 33 20.70 -7.38 -9.09
C GLU A 33 19.25 -7.60 -9.50
N THR A 34 19.08 -8.41 -10.55
CA THR A 34 17.77 -8.80 -11.06
C THR A 34 17.44 -10.19 -10.55
N THR A 35 16.39 -10.31 -9.74
CA THR A 35 15.92 -11.59 -9.19
C THR A 35 14.39 -11.62 -9.17
N ALA A 36 13.82 -12.81 -9.41
CA ALA A 36 12.37 -13.03 -9.30
C ALA A 36 11.91 -13.15 -7.84
N VAL A 37 12.81 -13.48 -6.92
CA VAL A 37 12.53 -13.60 -5.49
C VAL A 37 13.30 -12.50 -4.77
N ARG A 38 12.56 -11.49 -4.30
CA ARG A 38 13.11 -10.36 -3.54
C ARG A 38 12.85 -10.47 -2.04
N SER A 39 11.69 -11.00 -1.63
CA SER A 39 11.38 -11.20 -0.21
C SER A 39 12.53 -11.92 0.50
N PRO A 40 13.17 -11.31 1.53
CA PRO A 40 14.34 -11.90 2.18
C PRO A 40 14.06 -13.29 2.77
N PHE A 41 12.88 -13.48 3.35
CA PHE A 41 12.47 -14.76 3.92
C PHE A 41 12.23 -15.83 2.86
N VAL A 42 11.55 -15.49 1.77
CA VAL A 42 11.35 -16.44 0.66
C VAL A 42 12.68 -16.80 0.01
N ALA A 43 13.56 -15.82 -0.20
CA ALA A 43 14.90 -16.06 -0.75
C ALA A 43 15.72 -17.01 0.13
N ALA A 44 15.70 -16.81 1.45
CA ALA A 44 16.42 -17.67 2.40
C ALA A 44 15.83 -19.09 2.51
N CYS A 45 14.50 -19.21 2.42
CA CYS A 45 13.80 -20.48 2.54
C CYS A 45 13.69 -21.28 1.23
N ASN A 46 14.09 -20.69 0.10
CA ASN A 46 13.97 -21.33 -1.21
C ASN A 46 14.80 -22.61 -1.30
N GLY A 47 14.13 -23.75 -1.54
CA GLY A 47 14.76 -25.07 -1.57
C GLY A 47 15.32 -25.56 -0.23
N LYS A 48 14.93 -24.96 0.90
CA LYS A 48 15.40 -25.34 2.25
C LYS A 48 14.33 -26.10 3.04
N PRO A 49 14.72 -27.06 3.91
CA PRO A 49 13.78 -27.85 4.71
C PRO A 49 13.02 -26.97 5.72
N ASP A 50 11.85 -27.43 6.14
CA ASP A 50 10.97 -26.70 7.07
C ASP A 50 11.64 -26.31 8.38
N SER A 51 12.54 -27.14 8.91
CA SER A 51 13.28 -26.87 10.15
C SER A 51 14.38 -25.81 10.02
N THR A 52 14.62 -25.26 8.83
CA THR A 52 15.63 -24.21 8.64
C THR A 52 15.22 -22.94 9.40
N PRO A 53 16.09 -22.38 10.26
CA PRO A 53 15.80 -21.10 10.92
C PRO A 53 15.59 -19.97 9.90
N LEU A 54 14.60 -19.11 10.16
CA LEU A 54 14.44 -17.89 9.38
C LEU A 54 15.62 -16.94 9.62
N PRO A 55 16.06 -16.20 8.58
CA PRO A 55 17.05 -15.16 8.79
C PRO A 55 16.43 -14.01 9.58
N VAL A 56 17.28 -13.09 10.03
CA VAL A 56 16.81 -11.80 10.56
C VAL A 56 16.04 -11.05 9.48
N ASP A 57 14.87 -10.52 9.83
CA ASP A 57 14.16 -9.55 8.99
C ASP A 57 14.97 -8.24 8.95
N PRO A 58 15.45 -7.79 7.78
CA PRO A 58 16.21 -6.55 7.68
C PRO A 58 15.51 -5.32 8.23
N ARG A 59 14.17 -5.29 8.23
CA ARG A 59 13.39 -4.14 8.71
C ARG A 59 13.59 -3.91 10.20
N THR A 60 13.76 -4.99 10.99
CA THR A 60 13.95 -4.91 12.45
C THR A 60 15.30 -4.32 12.84
N LEU A 61 16.25 -4.24 11.89
CA LEU A 61 17.56 -3.62 12.10
C LEU A 61 17.51 -2.09 12.03
N VAL A 62 16.42 -1.50 11.51
CA VAL A 62 16.26 -0.04 11.40
C VAL A 62 15.72 0.52 12.71
N VAL A 63 16.58 0.66 13.70
CA VAL A 63 16.28 1.18 15.04
C VAL A 63 17.19 2.38 15.37
N PRO A 64 16.89 3.17 16.42
CA PRO A 64 17.79 4.24 16.85
C PRO A 64 19.24 3.74 17.01
N GLY A 65 20.20 4.45 16.40
CA GLY A 65 21.62 4.05 16.37
C GLY A 65 22.06 3.32 15.09
N VAL A 66 21.15 2.95 14.18
CA VAL A 66 21.50 2.30 12.90
C VAL A 66 22.34 3.19 11.97
N ASN A 67 22.14 4.51 12.03
CA ASN A 67 22.74 5.46 11.11
C ASN A 67 24.21 5.69 11.38
N LYS A 68 25.01 5.73 10.30
CA LYS A 68 26.39 6.22 10.34
C LYS A 68 26.42 7.68 9.83
N PRO A 69 26.95 8.64 10.61
CA PRO A 69 27.09 10.01 10.16
C PRO A 69 27.86 10.09 8.83
N GLY A 70 27.34 10.88 7.89
CA GLY A 70 27.94 11.05 6.56
C GLY A 70 27.64 9.94 5.55
N ALA A 71 26.97 8.85 5.94
CA ALA A 71 26.50 7.86 4.98
C ALA A 71 25.41 8.45 4.06
N ALA A 72 25.32 7.94 2.83
CA ALA A 72 24.37 8.41 1.82
C ALA A 72 22.92 8.35 2.29
N VAL A 73 22.55 7.29 3.03
CA VAL A 73 21.22 7.08 3.59
C VAL A 73 21.21 7.34 5.09
N GLN A 74 20.21 8.10 5.54
CA GLN A 74 19.95 8.35 6.95
C GLN A 74 18.50 7.96 7.26
N PHE A 75 18.30 6.81 7.89
CA PHE A 75 16.97 6.31 8.26
C PHE A 75 16.37 7.16 9.38
N ASN A 76 15.08 7.50 9.25
CA ASN A 76 14.35 8.26 10.26
C ASN A 76 12.99 7.63 10.62
N ALA A 77 12.63 6.53 9.95
CA ALA A 77 11.37 5.82 10.13
C ALA A 77 11.67 4.44 10.74
N TYR A 78 11.85 4.43 12.06
CA TYR A 78 12.33 3.26 12.78
C TYR A 78 11.29 2.15 12.92
N TRP A 79 11.74 0.91 12.96
CA TRP A 79 10.96 -0.23 13.41
C TRP A 79 10.65 -0.11 14.91
N VAL A 80 9.46 -0.54 15.30
CA VAL A 80 9.09 -0.81 16.69
C VAL A 80 8.64 -2.26 16.73
N ASP A 81 9.30 -3.07 17.56
CA ASP A 81 8.95 -4.47 17.80
C ASP A 81 7.81 -4.49 18.83
N LEU A 82 6.67 -5.07 18.46
CA LEU A 82 5.49 -5.27 19.31
C LEU A 82 5.46 -6.70 19.85
N HIS A 83 6.13 -7.64 19.18
CA HIS A 83 6.29 -9.00 19.66
C HIS A 83 7.27 -9.09 20.85
N ASN A 84 8.28 -8.21 20.89
CA ASN A 84 9.18 -8.00 22.03
C ASN A 84 9.29 -6.50 22.35
N PRO A 85 8.24 -5.90 22.93
CA PRO A 85 8.15 -4.46 23.04
C PRO A 85 9.13 -3.91 24.08
N PRO A 86 9.60 -2.65 23.91
CA PRO A 86 10.49 -2.03 24.87
C PRO A 86 9.80 -1.89 26.23
N ALA A 87 10.57 -1.97 27.31
CA ALA A 87 10.04 -1.69 28.64
C ALA A 87 9.33 -0.33 28.68
N PRO A 88 8.18 -0.19 29.37
CA PRO A 88 7.59 -1.14 30.33
C PRO A 88 6.57 -2.13 29.73
N PHE A 89 6.40 -2.18 28.41
CA PHE A 89 5.37 -3.01 27.77
C PHE A 89 5.67 -4.50 27.86
N VAL A 90 4.62 -5.33 27.83
CA VAL A 90 4.69 -6.79 27.85
C VAL A 90 3.81 -7.32 26.72
N SER A 91 4.42 -8.05 25.79
CA SER A 91 3.70 -8.59 24.62
C SER A 91 2.54 -9.52 25.02
N THR A 92 1.40 -9.31 24.38
CA THR A 92 0.24 -10.23 24.40
C THR A 92 0.15 -11.09 23.13
N LEU A 93 1.14 -10.97 22.24
CA LEU A 93 1.12 -11.55 20.91
C LEU A 93 1.76 -12.94 20.89
N PRO A 94 1.25 -13.88 20.07
CA PRO A 94 1.98 -15.10 19.74
C PRO A 94 3.32 -14.75 19.10
N PRO A 95 4.38 -15.55 19.30
CA PRO A 95 5.67 -15.27 18.66
C PRO A 95 5.57 -15.37 17.14
N ASN A 96 6.33 -14.51 16.46
CA ASN A 96 6.53 -14.58 15.02
C ASN A 96 7.12 -15.94 14.59
N PRO A 97 6.87 -16.39 13.34
CA PRO A 97 7.52 -17.58 12.79
C PRO A 97 9.03 -17.53 12.97
N THR A 98 9.64 -18.66 13.37
CA THR A 98 11.08 -18.79 13.59
C THR A 98 11.75 -19.74 12.61
N THR A 99 10.96 -20.54 11.89
CA THR A 99 11.44 -21.50 10.89
C THR A 99 10.77 -21.31 9.53
N CYS A 100 11.43 -21.78 8.48
CA CYS A 100 10.89 -21.73 7.12
C CYS A 100 9.55 -22.48 6.98
N GLY A 101 9.35 -23.58 7.71
CA GLY A 101 8.10 -24.33 7.72
C GLY A 101 6.95 -23.54 8.33
N GLU A 102 7.19 -22.92 9.49
CA GLU A 102 6.21 -22.05 10.16
C GLU A 102 5.82 -20.86 9.27
N PHE A 103 6.81 -20.19 8.66
CA PHE A 103 6.56 -19.07 7.75
C PHE A 103 5.76 -19.50 6.52
N ARG A 104 6.15 -20.60 5.85
CA ARG A 104 5.40 -21.13 4.70
C ARG A 104 3.96 -21.49 5.06
N ALA A 105 3.73 -22.08 6.24
CA ALA A 105 2.40 -22.42 6.71
C ALA A 105 1.56 -21.15 6.98
N SER A 106 2.16 -20.13 7.59
CA SER A 106 1.52 -18.82 7.82
C SER A 106 1.16 -18.12 6.51
N VAL A 107 2.09 -18.07 5.56
CA VAL A 107 1.89 -17.55 4.19
C VAL A 107 0.73 -18.27 3.48
N ALA A 108 0.64 -19.59 3.59
CA ALA A 108 -0.43 -20.37 2.97
C ALA A 108 -1.81 -20.04 3.58
N ARG A 109 -1.89 -19.86 4.90
CA ARG A 109 -3.12 -19.41 5.57
C ARG A 109 -3.49 -17.99 5.18
N GLY A 110 -2.53 -17.06 5.20
CA GLY A 110 -2.73 -15.67 4.80
C GLY A 110 -3.22 -15.54 3.36
N ARG A 111 -2.64 -16.32 2.43
CA ARG A 111 -3.14 -16.37 1.05
C ARG A 111 -4.59 -16.88 0.99
N THR A 112 -4.88 -17.97 1.68
CA THR A 112 -6.24 -18.53 1.73
C THR A 112 -7.25 -17.53 2.29
N ASN A 113 -6.84 -16.77 3.30
CA ASN A 113 -7.62 -15.71 3.90
C ASN A 113 -7.94 -14.61 2.88
N ILE A 114 -6.93 -14.07 2.19
CA ILE A 114 -7.12 -13.02 1.18
C ILE A 114 -8.00 -13.49 0.00
N GLU A 115 -7.92 -14.77 -0.37
CA GLU A 115 -8.75 -15.35 -1.43
C GLU A 115 -10.21 -15.59 -1.00
N THR A 116 -10.49 -15.85 0.28
CA THR A 116 -11.79 -16.43 0.70
C THR A 116 -12.52 -15.74 1.85
N ARG A 117 -11.86 -14.86 2.61
CA ARG A 117 -12.47 -14.18 3.78
C ARG A 117 -13.11 -12.85 3.38
N ALA A 118 -14.36 -12.66 3.81
CA ALA A 118 -15.03 -11.36 3.79
C ALA A 118 -14.65 -10.55 5.05
N TYR A 119 -13.56 -9.79 4.97
CA TYR A 119 -13.18 -8.89 6.06
C TYR A 119 -14.07 -7.66 6.12
N PHE A 120 -14.28 -7.01 4.99
CA PHE A 120 -15.16 -5.87 4.88
C PHE A 120 -16.60 -6.25 5.23
N GLN A 121 -17.40 -5.26 5.59
CA GLN A 121 -18.84 -5.40 5.75
C GLN A 121 -19.46 -5.84 4.40
N PRO A 122 -20.20 -6.96 4.31
CA PRO A 122 -21.00 -7.23 3.13
C PRO A 122 -22.03 -6.13 2.89
N PHE A 123 -22.15 -5.70 1.64
CA PHE A 123 -23.00 -4.55 1.25
C PHE A 123 -23.93 -4.85 0.07
N THR A 124 -23.96 -6.09 -0.42
CA THR A 124 -24.98 -6.57 -1.37
C THR A 124 -25.22 -8.07 -1.21
N THR A 125 -26.25 -8.58 -1.87
CA THR A 125 -26.55 -10.02 -1.96
C THR A 125 -26.18 -10.55 -3.35
N SER A 126 -25.99 -11.87 -3.46
CA SER A 126 -25.77 -12.54 -4.75
C SER A 126 -26.87 -12.26 -5.76
N LEU A 127 -28.13 -12.17 -5.31
CA LEU A 127 -29.27 -11.85 -6.17
C LEU A 127 -29.22 -10.39 -6.66
N ALA A 128 -28.91 -9.45 -5.78
CA ALA A 128 -28.76 -8.04 -6.16
C ALA A 128 -27.57 -7.82 -7.10
N TYR A 129 -26.44 -8.49 -6.84
CA TYR A 129 -25.30 -8.53 -7.75
C TYR A 129 -25.67 -9.12 -9.11
N TYR A 130 -26.35 -10.28 -9.14
CA TYR A 130 -26.80 -10.92 -10.37
C TYR A 130 -27.69 -10.00 -11.23
N ASN A 131 -28.52 -9.18 -10.59
CA ASN A 131 -29.46 -8.27 -11.24
C ASN A 131 -28.89 -6.88 -11.56
N LEU A 132 -27.60 -6.61 -11.34
CA LEU A 132 -26.97 -5.30 -11.61
C LEU A 132 -27.16 -4.82 -13.06
N TYR A 133 -27.29 -5.74 -14.02
CA TYR A 133 -27.49 -5.38 -15.42
C TYR A 133 -28.75 -4.54 -15.64
N MET A 134 -29.81 -4.76 -14.85
CA MET A 134 -31.05 -3.97 -14.92
C MET A 134 -30.78 -2.52 -14.53
N LEU A 135 -29.96 -2.31 -13.50
CA LEU A 135 -29.55 -0.97 -13.06
C LEU A 135 -28.74 -0.23 -14.14
N TRP A 136 -28.02 -0.97 -14.97
CA TRP A 136 -27.23 -0.43 -16.08
C TRP A 136 -28.06 -0.20 -17.34
N GLY A 137 -29.36 -0.51 -17.31
CA GLY A 137 -30.29 -0.30 -18.42
C GLY A 137 -30.45 -1.49 -19.36
N PHE A 138 -29.86 -2.65 -19.06
CA PHE A 138 -30.11 -3.87 -19.83
C PHE A 138 -31.47 -4.48 -19.46
N LEU A 139 -32.25 -4.89 -20.46
CA LEU A 139 -33.49 -5.64 -20.26
C LEU A 139 -33.25 -7.13 -19.94
N ILE A 140 -32.18 -7.69 -20.50
CA ILE A 140 -31.75 -9.08 -20.31
C ILE A 140 -30.29 -9.12 -19.88
N ARG A 141 -29.91 -10.11 -19.07
CA ARG A 141 -28.51 -10.25 -18.63
C ARG A 141 -27.61 -10.47 -19.85
N PRO A 142 -26.63 -9.59 -20.11
CA PRO A 142 -25.75 -9.77 -21.26
C PRO A 142 -24.82 -10.98 -21.03
N SER A 143 -24.41 -11.64 -22.12
CA SER A 143 -23.53 -12.82 -22.06
C SER A 143 -22.14 -12.51 -21.52
N ASP A 144 -21.69 -11.26 -21.64
CA ASP A 144 -20.41 -10.74 -21.15
C ASP A 144 -20.54 -10.02 -19.79
N PHE A 145 -21.61 -10.26 -19.02
CA PHE A 145 -21.86 -9.57 -17.74
C PHE A 145 -20.64 -9.53 -16.80
N ASP A 146 -19.94 -10.64 -16.63
CA ASP A 146 -18.79 -10.68 -15.71
C ASP A 146 -17.65 -9.76 -16.21
N GLU A 147 -17.47 -9.65 -17.52
CA GLU A 147 -16.54 -8.69 -18.14
C GLU A 147 -17.04 -7.25 -17.98
N GLN A 148 -18.35 -7.02 -18.07
CA GLN A 148 -18.97 -5.72 -17.82
C GLN A 148 -18.75 -5.25 -16.37
N VAL A 149 -18.85 -6.15 -15.38
CA VAL A 149 -18.51 -5.85 -13.97
C VAL A 149 -17.05 -5.42 -13.85
N ILE A 150 -16.12 -6.19 -14.44
CA ILE A 150 -14.68 -5.91 -14.43
C ILE A 150 -14.40 -4.52 -15.01
N LYS A 151 -14.94 -4.22 -16.21
CA LYS A 151 -14.75 -2.92 -16.88
C LYS A 151 -15.36 -1.78 -16.08
N ARG A 152 -16.62 -1.92 -15.67
CA ARG A 152 -17.38 -0.87 -14.98
C ARG A 152 -16.73 -0.49 -13.67
N TYR A 153 -16.28 -1.45 -12.86
CA TYR A 153 -15.73 -1.16 -11.54
C TYR A 153 -14.21 -1.10 -11.49
N GLY A 154 -13.53 -1.36 -12.61
CA GLY A 154 -12.06 -1.31 -12.68
C GLY A 154 -11.40 -2.39 -11.84
N MET A 155 -11.96 -3.60 -11.93
CA MET A 155 -11.43 -4.79 -11.28
C MET A 155 -10.61 -5.61 -12.28
N ALA A 156 -10.13 -6.77 -11.85
CA ALA A 156 -9.50 -7.76 -12.72
C ALA A 156 -10.23 -9.11 -12.60
N LYS A 157 -9.99 -10.00 -13.55
CA LYS A 157 -10.42 -11.40 -13.41
C LYS A 157 -9.62 -12.06 -12.28
N ALA A 158 -10.31 -12.70 -11.35
CA ALA A 158 -9.66 -13.42 -10.26
C ALA A 158 -8.83 -14.60 -10.82
N PRO A 159 -7.58 -14.77 -10.36
CA PRO A 159 -6.71 -15.87 -10.79
C PRO A 159 -7.03 -17.20 -10.06
N PHE A 160 -8.10 -17.21 -9.26
CA PHE A 160 -8.62 -18.35 -8.51
C PHE A 160 -10.15 -18.40 -8.65
N ARG A 161 -10.74 -19.55 -8.30
CA ARG A 161 -12.20 -19.70 -8.26
C ARG A 161 -12.76 -18.80 -7.14
N ASN A 162 -13.61 -17.86 -7.51
CA ASN A 162 -14.19 -16.88 -6.58
C ASN A 162 -15.72 -16.93 -6.74
N PRO A 163 -16.40 -17.87 -6.06
CA PRO A 163 -17.75 -18.26 -6.45
C PRO A 163 -18.82 -17.34 -5.86
N TYR A 164 -19.96 -17.22 -6.56
CA TYR A 164 -21.23 -16.74 -6.00
C TYR A 164 -22.41 -17.60 -6.49
N PRO A 165 -23.48 -17.76 -5.70
CA PRO A 165 -24.64 -18.54 -6.10
C PRO A 165 -25.49 -17.77 -7.10
N LEU A 166 -25.84 -18.44 -8.21
CA LEU A 166 -26.89 -17.98 -9.10
C LEU A 166 -28.27 -18.07 -8.40
N PRO A 167 -29.31 -17.36 -8.89
CA PRO A 167 -30.60 -17.25 -8.18
C PRO A 167 -31.27 -18.58 -7.81
N TRP A 168 -30.97 -19.67 -8.51
CA TRP A 168 -31.51 -21.01 -8.29
C TRP A 168 -30.57 -21.94 -7.51
N GLU A 169 -29.42 -21.46 -7.05
CA GLU A 169 -28.42 -22.28 -6.36
C GLU A 169 -28.45 -22.08 -4.84
N ASN A 170 -28.28 -23.19 -4.11
CA ASN A 170 -27.88 -23.13 -2.70
C ASN A 170 -26.34 -23.15 -2.63
N PRO A 171 -25.67 -22.07 -2.21
CA PRO A 171 -24.22 -22.01 -2.22
C PRO A 171 -23.56 -23.08 -1.33
N ASN A 172 -24.27 -23.59 -0.31
CA ASN A 172 -23.72 -24.65 0.55
C ASN A 172 -23.84 -26.06 -0.05
N LEU A 173 -24.57 -26.22 -1.15
CA LEU A 173 -24.65 -27.47 -1.92
C LEU A 173 -23.87 -27.41 -3.25
N THR A 174 -23.44 -26.21 -3.65
CA THR A 174 -22.70 -25.96 -4.90
C THR A 174 -21.32 -25.37 -4.66
N ASN A 175 -20.74 -25.60 -3.48
CA ASN A 175 -19.40 -25.14 -3.08
C ASN A 175 -19.20 -23.62 -3.30
N GLY A 176 -20.22 -22.81 -3.01
CA GLY A 176 -20.26 -21.36 -3.16
C GLY A 176 -21.03 -20.87 -4.38
N GLY A 177 -21.46 -21.76 -5.28
CA GLY A 177 -22.15 -21.39 -6.52
C GLY A 177 -21.30 -21.55 -7.78
N SER A 178 -21.97 -21.51 -8.93
CA SER A 178 -21.33 -21.60 -10.25
C SER A 178 -20.98 -20.25 -10.87
N GLY A 179 -21.51 -19.15 -10.34
CA GLY A 179 -21.13 -17.80 -10.76
C GLY A 179 -19.70 -17.46 -10.32
N GLN A 180 -19.04 -16.54 -11.04
CA GLN A 180 -17.68 -16.08 -10.75
C GLN A 180 -17.65 -14.58 -10.45
N LEU A 181 -17.11 -14.21 -9.28
CA LEU A 181 -16.81 -12.84 -8.89
C LEU A 181 -15.44 -12.40 -9.46
N PRO A 182 -15.27 -11.11 -9.78
CA PRO A 182 -13.97 -10.55 -10.11
C PRO A 182 -13.03 -10.53 -8.89
N LEU A 183 -11.75 -10.29 -9.14
CA LEU A 183 -10.78 -9.95 -8.09
C LEU A 183 -11.22 -8.64 -7.42
N GLY A 184 -11.33 -8.65 -6.09
CA GLY A 184 -11.76 -7.49 -5.30
C GLY A 184 -13.17 -7.58 -4.74
N LEU A 185 -13.94 -8.60 -5.11
CA LEU A 185 -15.16 -9.00 -4.42
C LEU A 185 -14.97 -10.40 -3.83
N VAL A 186 -15.75 -10.73 -2.81
CA VAL A 186 -15.75 -12.05 -2.18
C VAL A 186 -17.12 -12.36 -1.61
N GLN A 187 -17.55 -13.61 -1.73
CA GLN A 187 -18.74 -14.08 -1.06
C GLN A 187 -18.43 -14.40 0.41
N GLU A 188 -19.25 -13.89 1.31
CA GLU A 188 -19.09 -14.12 2.75
C GLU A 188 -19.32 -15.60 3.12
N ARG A 189 -18.54 -16.04 4.11
CA ARG A 189 -18.81 -17.24 4.89
C ARG A 189 -19.06 -16.84 6.34
N ASP A 190 -20.05 -17.48 6.96
CA ASP A 190 -20.35 -17.29 8.39
C ASP A 190 -19.25 -17.89 9.29
N SER A 191 -19.43 -17.77 10.61
CA SER A 191 -18.49 -18.31 11.59
C SER A 191 -18.32 -19.83 11.52
N ASN A 192 -19.25 -20.55 10.89
CA ASN A 192 -19.20 -22.01 10.68
C ASN A 192 -18.62 -22.37 9.31
N GLY A 193 -18.13 -21.39 8.55
CA GLY A 193 -17.56 -21.59 7.22
C GLY A 193 -18.60 -21.80 6.12
N ARG A 194 -19.89 -21.58 6.39
CA ARG A 194 -20.97 -21.75 5.41
C ARG A 194 -21.11 -20.49 4.56
N TYR A 195 -21.28 -20.66 3.26
CA TYR A 195 -21.52 -19.54 2.36
C TYR A 195 -22.87 -18.89 2.64
N THR A 196 -22.89 -17.56 2.77
CA THR A 196 -24.10 -16.80 3.12
C THR A 196 -24.85 -16.27 1.90
N GLY A 197 -24.19 -16.21 0.74
CA GLY A 197 -24.70 -15.50 -0.44
C GLY A 197 -24.58 -13.98 -0.36
N ALA A 198 -24.10 -13.42 0.75
CA ALA A 198 -23.75 -12.00 0.84
C ALA A 198 -22.42 -11.75 0.13
N ILE A 199 -22.27 -10.60 -0.52
CA ILE A 199 -21.06 -10.20 -1.23
C ILE A 199 -20.48 -8.96 -0.56
N SER A 200 -19.16 -9.02 -0.38
CA SER A 200 -18.34 -7.97 0.20
C SER A 200 -17.23 -7.58 -0.76
N SER A 201 -16.65 -6.41 -0.57
CA SER A 201 -15.31 -6.10 -1.08
C SER A 201 -14.29 -7.00 -0.39
N SER A 202 -13.23 -7.33 -1.10
CA SER A 202 -12.01 -7.89 -0.53
C SER A 202 -10.87 -6.87 -0.58
N CYS A 203 -9.80 -7.13 0.17
CA CYS A 203 -8.62 -6.28 0.20
C CYS A 203 -8.02 -6.08 -1.21
N SER A 204 -8.13 -7.10 -2.06
CA SER A 204 -7.69 -7.10 -3.45
C SER A 204 -8.39 -6.06 -4.34
N GLY A 205 -9.54 -5.51 -3.92
CA GLY A 205 -10.20 -4.44 -4.66
C GLY A 205 -9.27 -3.24 -4.84
N CYS A 206 -8.52 -2.88 -3.78
CA CYS A 206 -7.56 -1.77 -3.82
C CYS A 206 -6.11 -2.25 -4.02
N HIS A 207 -5.76 -3.44 -3.51
CA HIS A 207 -4.37 -3.87 -3.39
C HIS A 207 -3.86 -4.77 -4.52
N ASP A 208 -4.74 -5.29 -5.38
CA ASP A 208 -4.36 -6.19 -6.46
C ASP A 208 -4.96 -5.78 -7.81
N SER A 209 -4.20 -6.01 -8.86
CA SER A 209 -4.59 -5.72 -10.24
C SER A 209 -3.68 -6.46 -11.22
N ARG A 210 -4.01 -6.37 -12.51
CA ARG A 210 -3.18 -6.91 -13.59
C ARG A 210 -2.52 -5.79 -14.38
N LEU A 211 -1.30 -6.07 -14.85
CA LEU A 211 -0.64 -5.31 -15.91
C LEU A 211 -0.29 -6.31 -17.01
N GLY A 212 -0.97 -6.20 -18.14
CA GLY A 212 -1.03 -7.19 -19.20
C GLY A 212 -2.34 -7.99 -19.18
N THR A 213 -2.76 -8.47 -20.35
CA THR A 213 -3.82 -9.49 -20.46
C THR A 213 -3.37 -10.83 -19.87
N GLU A 214 -4.28 -11.80 -19.75
CA GLU A 214 -3.94 -13.16 -19.30
C GLU A 214 -2.95 -13.87 -20.24
N GLN A 215 -2.86 -13.46 -21.51
CA GLN A 215 -1.89 -13.98 -22.48
C GLN A 215 -0.52 -13.27 -22.38
N GLU A 216 -0.51 -12.01 -21.93
CA GLU A 216 0.70 -11.19 -21.84
C GLU A 216 1.45 -11.38 -20.51
N SER A 217 0.74 -11.70 -19.43
CA SER A 217 1.32 -11.79 -18.08
C SER A 217 0.57 -12.75 -17.15
N GLY A 218 1.34 -13.42 -16.30
CA GLY A 218 0.79 -14.11 -15.12
C GLY A 218 0.33 -13.09 -14.06
N PHE A 219 -0.66 -13.49 -13.24
CA PHE A 219 -1.05 -12.67 -12.11
C PHE A 219 0.03 -12.70 -11.01
N VAL A 220 0.30 -11.54 -10.42
CA VAL A 220 1.17 -11.38 -9.25
C VAL A 220 0.42 -10.56 -8.20
N TRP A 221 0.45 -11.06 -6.96
CA TRP A 221 -0.16 -10.38 -5.82
C TRP A 221 0.57 -9.09 -5.46
N GLY A 222 -0.15 -8.14 -4.88
CA GLY A 222 0.38 -6.93 -4.29
C GLY A 222 0.65 -5.80 -5.27
N ARG A 223 0.23 -5.91 -6.53
CA ARG A 223 0.20 -4.77 -7.45
C ARG A 223 -1.06 -3.94 -7.19
N SER A 224 -0.91 -2.80 -6.51
CA SER A 224 -2.04 -1.91 -6.21
C SER A 224 -2.89 -1.58 -7.44
N ASN A 225 -4.21 -1.66 -7.25
CA ASN A 225 -5.21 -1.38 -8.27
C ASN A 225 -5.23 0.10 -8.64
N ASP A 226 -5.02 0.38 -9.93
CA ASP A 226 -5.01 1.71 -10.52
C ASP A 226 -6.28 2.04 -11.34
N ALA A 227 -7.29 1.16 -11.27
CA ALA A 227 -8.52 1.27 -12.05
C ALA A 227 -9.80 1.23 -11.20
N LEU A 228 -9.74 0.75 -9.95
CA LEU A 228 -10.90 0.60 -9.07
C LEU A 228 -11.72 1.89 -8.96
N ASP A 229 -13.03 1.82 -9.14
CA ASP A 229 -13.97 2.91 -8.83
C ASP A 229 -14.81 2.53 -7.59
N ALA A 230 -14.29 2.85 -6.40
CA ALA A 230 -14.94 2.49 -5.13
C ALA A 230 -16.30 3.18 -4.96
N GLY A 231 -16.38 4.46 -5.35
CA GLY A 231 -17.64 5.21 -5.30
C GLY A 231 -18.71 4.62 -6.21
N LEU A 232 -18.36 4.19 -7.43
CA LEU A 232 -19.31 3.57 -8.35
C LEU A 232 -19.82 2.21 -7.86
N ILE A 233 -18.94 1.39 -7.26
CA ILE A 233 -19.35 0.14 -6.61
C ILE A 233 -20.38 0.42 -5.52
N GLN A 234 -20.07 1.31 -4.59
CA GLN A 234 -20.95 1.62 -3.47
C GLN A 234 -22.28 2.20 -3.97
N SER A 235 -22.24 3.12 -4.94
CA SER A 235 -23.42 3.72 -5.54
C SER A 235 -24.35 2.67 -6.17
N ASP A 236 -23.81 1.79 -7.02
CA ASP A 236 -24.61 0.78 -7.73
C ASP A 236 -25.15 -0.30 -6.79
N PHE A 237 -24.32 -0.80 -5.88
CA PHE A 237 -24.70 -1.90 -4.98
C PHE A 237 -25.70 -1.44 -3.92
N PHE A 238 -25.57 -0.19 -3.47
CA PHE A 238 -26.57 0.44 -2.61
C PHE A 238 -27.94 0.46 -3.30
N ARG A 239 -28.00 0.85 -4.59
CA ARG A 239 -29.26 0.93 -5.35
C ARG A 239 -29.82 -0.45 -5.71
N SER A 240 -28.98 -1.43 -6.04
CA SER A 240 -29.46 -2.76 -6.45
C SER A 240 -29.99 -3.59 -5.28
N THR A 241 -29.53 -3.33 -4.05
CA THR A 241 -29.91 -4.12 -2.87
C THR A 241 -31.26 -3.69 -2.25
N GLY A 242 -31.75 -2.48 -2.57
CA GLY A 242 -33.06 -1.97 -2.14
C GLY A 242 -33.11 -1.41 -0.71
N VAL A 243 -33.82 -0.28 -0.52
CA VAL A 243 -33.92 0.46 0.76
C VAL A 243 -34.54 -0.40 1.86
N GLY A 244 -33.85 -0.54 3.00
CA GLY A 244 -34.36 -1.24 4.19
C GLY A 244 -33.65 -2.56 4.54
N THR A 245 -32.60 -2.93 3.79
CA THR A 245 -31.70 -4.01 4.19
C THR A 245 -30.69 -3.51 5.23
N VAL A 246 -30.56 -4.23 6.36
CA VAL A 246 -29.70 -3.88 7.52
C VAL A 246 -28.20 -3.69 7.15
N LEU A 247 -27.82 -4.00 5.92
CA LEU A 247 -26.45 -4.03 5.39
C LEU A 247 -26.07 -2.81 4.52
N GLN A 248 -26.97 -1.83 4.32
CA GLN A 248 -26.83 -0.86 3.23
C GLN A 248 -25.88 0.33 3.50
N LEU A 249 -25.81 0.82 4.73
CA LEU A 249 -24.91 1.94 5.10
C LEU A 249 -23.60 1.36 5.65
N ALA A 250 -22.91 0.60 4.80
CA ALA A 250 -21.64 -0.01 5.14
C ALA A 250 -20.53 1.06 5.19
N PRO A 251 -19.60 1.00 6.16
CA PRO A 251 -18.41 1.85 6.23
C PRO A 251 -17.39 1.41 5.16
N VAL A 252 -17.77 1.56 3.89
CA VAL A 252 -16.98 1.19 2.71
C VAL A 252 -16.39 2.47 2.11
N PRO A 253 -15.15 2.42 1.58
CA PRO A 253 -14.53 3.57 0.95
C PRO A 253 -15.32 4.10 -0.24
N TRP A 254 -15.29 5.41 -0.43
CA TRP A 254 -15.72 6.10 -1.62
C TRP A 254 -14.52 6.55 -2.45
N SER A 255 -14.76 6.99 -3.69
CA SER A 255 -13.73 7.59 -4.54
C SER A 255 -14.24 8.75 -5.35
N VAL A 256 -13.35 9.70 -5.68
CA VAL A 256 -13.66 10.79 -6.65
C VAL A 256 -13.47 10.36 -8.11
N GLY A 257 -12.85 9.20 -8.32
CA GLY A 257 -12.49 8.65 -9.61
C GLY A 257 -11.98 7.22 -9.48
N ARG A 258 -10.96 6.88 -10.28
CA ARG A 258 -10.39 5.52 -10.35
C ARG A 258 -8.99 5.41 -9.76
N GLY A 259 -8.68 4.25 -9.19
CA GLY A 259 -7.34 3.86 -8.71
C GLY A 259 -6.93 4.48 -7.37
N THR A 260 -7.78 5.31 -6.79
CA THR A 260 -7.62 5.91 -5.47
C THR A 260 -8.96 5.93 -4.74
N SER A 261 -8.91 5.96 -3.42
CA SER A 261 -10.10 6.06 -2.57
C SER A 261 -9.79 6.83 -1.29
N ASP A 262 -10.83 7.15 -0.53
CA ASP A 262 -10.72 7.69 0.83
C ASP A 262 -10.57 6.59 1.90
N ALA A 263 -10.08 5.40 1.55
CA ALA A 263 -10.03 4.24 2.45
C ALA A 263 -9.39 4.53 3.81
N ILE A 264 -8.40 5.43 3.86
CA ILE A 264 -7.74 5.81 5.11
C ILE A 264 -8.62 6.67 6.04
N GLY A 265 -9.66 7.31 5.51
CA GLY A 265 -10.66 8.05 6.29
C GLY A 265 -11.40 7.18 7.30
N ILE A 266 -11.31 5.84 7.17
CA ILE A 266 -11.80 4.90 8.18
C ILE A 266 -11.24 5.19 9.58
N VAL A 267 -10.02 5.75 9.69
CA VAL A 267 -9.38 6.10 10.97
C VAL A 267 -10.21 7.12 11.76
N ASP A 268 -10.93 8.02 11.09
CA ASP A 268 -11.83 8.97 11.75
C ASP A 268 -13.17 8.31 12.14
N LEU A 269 -13.61 7.33 11.36
CA LEU A 269 -14.87 6.65 11.59
C LEU A 269 -14.81 5.60 12.72
N LEU A 270 -13.64 4.97 12.92
CA LEU A 270 -13.44 3.98 13.97
C LEU A 270 -13.80 4.51 15.37
N PRO A 271 -13.24 5.62 15.88
CA PRO A 271 -13.57 6.13 17.21
C PRO A 271 -15.01 6.63 17.34
N ALA A 272 -15.63 7.03 16.23
CA ALA A 272 -17.03 7.46 16.21
C ALA A 272 -18.02 6.30 16.40
N LEU A 273 -17.69 5.11 15.91
CA LEU A 273 -18.57 3.94 15.94
C LEU A 273 -18.19 2.93 17.02
N PHE A 274 -16.89 2.73 17.24
CA PHE A 274 -16.38 1.67 18.10
C PHE A 274 -15.68 2.26 19.31
N ASP A 275 -15.91 1.64 20.47
CA ASP A 275 -15.06 1.82 21.65
C ASP A 275 -13.61 1.52 21.25
N MET A 276 -12.73 2.49 21.41
CA MET A 276 -11.35 2.36 20.94
C MET A 276 -10.53 1.36 21.78
N ASP A 277 -10.96 1.06 23.01
CA ASP A 277 -10.28 0.11 23.89
C ASP A 277 -10.83 -1.31 23.66
N SER A 278 -12.15 -1.49 23.70
CA SER A 278 -12.76 -2.83 23.56
C SER A 278 -13.16 -3.21 22.13
N LEU A 279 -13.24 -2.29 21.19
CA LEU A 279 -13.85 -2.50 19.86
C LEU A 279 -15.34 -2.86 19.89
N ALA A 280 -16.03 -2.54 20.99
CA ALA A 280 -17.48 -2.65 21.04
C ALA A 280 -18.14 -1.63 20.13
N LEU A 281 -19.18 -2.03 19.39
CA LEU A 281 -20.00 -1.10 18.60
C LEU A 281 -20.79 -0.22 19.57
N ALA A 282 -20.21 0.91 19.92
CA ALA A 282 -20.69 1.86 20.91
C ALA A 282 -20.43 3.28 20.37
N PRO A 283 -21.32 3.77 19.48
CA PRO A 283 -21.13 5.06 18.85
C PRO A 283 -21.04 6.19 19.87
N SER A 284 -20.13 7.13 19.63
CA SER A 284 -19.89 8.28 20.51
C SER A 284 -19.29 9.45 19.73
N LEU A 285 -19.67 10.67 20.11
CA LEU A 285 -19.08 11.90 19.57
C LEU A 285 -17.85 12.36 20.37
N LEU A 286 -17.58 11.75 21.53
CA LEU A 286 -16.56 12.23 22.48
C LEU A 286 -15.11 12.00 22.00
N GLU A 287 -14.89 11.05 21.10
CA GLU A 287 -13.58 10.76 20.50
C GLU A 287 -13.59 10.97 18.97
N TYR A 288 -14.65 11.59 18.45
CA TYR A 288 -14.77 11.87 17.03
C TYR A 288 -14.30 13.29 16.71
N PHE A 289 -13.17 13.39 16.03
CA PHE A 289 -12.52 14.66 15.72
C PHE A 289 -12.34 14.82 14.20
N PRO A 290 -13.36 15.17 13.40
CA PRO A 290 -13.26 15.29 11.93
C PRO A 290 -12.50 16.56 11.51
N SER A 291 -11.26 16.72 11.97
CA SER A 291 -10.48 17.95 11.82
C SER A 291 -9.94 18.17 10.40
N HIS A 292 -9.74 17.09 9.63
CA HIS A 292 -9.11 17.15 8.30
C HIS A 292 -9.43 15.92 7.47
N ALA A 293 -9.77 16.13 6.19
CA ALA A 293 -10.00 15.08 5.21
C ALA A 293 -8.66 14.63 4.58
N GLY A 294 -8.31 13.34 4.71
CA GLY A 294 -7.05 12.79 4.17
C GLY A 294 -6.93 12.76 2.64
N GLY A 295 -7.93 13.25 1.91
CA GLY A 295 -7.97 13.20 0.44
C GLY A 295 -8.09 11.77 -0.08
N GLN A 296 -7.76 11.60 -1.36
CA GLN A 296 -7.74 10.29 -2.00
C GLN A 296 -6.33 9.72 -1.97
N SER A 297 -6.20 8.42 -1.72
CA SER A 297 -4.93 7.74 -1.75
C SER A 297 -5.03 6.44 -2.52
N ARG A 298 -3.97 6.14 -3.26
CA ARG A 298 -3.73 4.83 -3.84
C ARG A 298 -3.23 3.89 -2.74
N ALA A 299 -3.56 2.61 -2.83
CA ALA A 299 -2.94 1.62 -1.97
C ALA A 299 -1.43 1.52 -2.26
N PRO A 300 -0.53 1.45 -1.25
CA PRO A 300 0.83 0.99 -1.49
C PRO A 300 0.84 -0.45 -2.01
N SER A 301 1.80 -0.79 -2.87
CA SER A 301 1.95 -2.17 -3.35
C SER A 301 2.40 -3.10 -2.21
N TRP A 302 1.68 -4.21 -1.97
CA TRP A 302 2.03 -5.14 -0.88
C TRP A 302 3.34 -5.88 -1.11
N TRP A 303 3.80 -6.03 -2.35
CA TRP A 303 5.12 -6.62 -2.61
C TRP A 303 6.30 -5.78 -2.08
N HIS A 304 6.03 -4.59 -1.52
CA HIS A 304 7.00 -3.75 -0.83
C HIS A 304 7.07 -4.06 0.67
N ARG A 305 6.12 -4.83 1.21
CA ARG A 305 5.92 -5.05 2.66
C ARG A 305 7.20 -5.54 3.34
N ALA A 306 7.92 -6.47 2.71
CA ALA A 306 9.18 -7.05 3.21
C ALA A 306 10.35 -6.06 3.33
N PHE A 307 10.20 -4.84 2.79
CA PHE A 307 11.23 -3.81 2.77
C PHE A 307 10.82 -2.52 3.45
N LYS A 308 9.57 -2.38 3.88
CA LYS A 308 9.08 -1.17 4.54
C LYS A 308 9.11 -1.34 6.04
N THR A 309 9.79 -0.44 6.75
CA THR A 309 9.80 -0.43 8.22
C THR A 309 8.50 0.11 8.82
N ARG A 310 7.72 0.86 8.02
CA ARG A 310 6.48 1.52 8.44
C ARG A 310 5.30 1.24 7.52
N GLN A 311 4.11 1.32 8.11
CA GLN A 311 2.82 1.28 7.41
C GLN A 311 2.35 2.66 6.95
N PHE A 312 1.37 2.64 6.03
CA PHE A 312 0.76 3.82 5.42
C PHE A 312 1.72 4.73 4.63
N TRP A 313 1.19 5.82 4.07
CA TRP A 313 1.94 6.79 3.27
C TRP A 313 2.70 7.80 4.10
N ASP A 314 2.22 8.11 5.30
CA ASP A 314 2.88 8.98 6.29
C ASP A 314 3.97 8.24 7.09
N GLY A 315 4.05 6.91 6.98
CA GLY A 315 4.98 6.09 7.75
C GLY A 315 4.65 6.05 9.25
N ALA A 316 3.40 6.32 9.61
CA ALA A 316 3.03 6.61 10.99
C ALA A 316 3.17 5.42 11.94
N LEU A 317 2.92 4.19 11.49
CA LEU A 317 2.88 3.00 12.34
C LEU A 317 3.98 2.00 11.98
N THR A 318 4.43 1.21 12.95
CA THR A 318 5.47 0.20 12.71
C THR A 318 4.94 -0.90 11.79
N SER A 319 5.78 -1.45 10.92
CA SER A 319 5.37 -2.58 10.11
C SER A 319 5.17 -3.86 10.92
N ASP A 320 5.66 -3.97 12.17
CA ASP A 320 5.31 -5.12 13.03
C ASP A 320 3.83 -5.20 13.41
N ASN A 321 3.11 -4.08 13.26
CA ASN A 321 1.71 -4.01 13.61
C ASN A 321 0.83 -4.62 12.50
N VAL A 322 -0.23 -5.33 12.88
CA VAL A 322 -1.29 -5.80 11.97
C VAL A 322 -2.66 -5.22 12.32
N ARG A 323 -2.82 -4.60 13.50
CA ARG A 323 -4.10 -4.01 13.92
C ARG A 323 -4.53 -2.84 13.04
N SER A 324 -3.60 -2.13 12.39
CA SER A 324 -3.96 -1.15 11.35
C SER A 324 -4.51 -1.81 10.08
N GLU A 325 -4.05 -3.00 9.72
CA GLU A 325 -4.52 -3.77 8.58
C GLU A 325 -5.94 -4.31 8.82
N MET A 326 -6.29 -4.54 10.09
CA MET A 326 -7.61 -5.00 10.52
C MET A 326 -8.72 -3.96 10.40
N ALA A 327 -8.45 -2.70 10.06
CA ALA A 327 -9.41 -1.59 10.14
C ALA A 327 -10.78 -1.91 9.51
N PHE A 328 -10.81 -2.51 8.31
CA PHE A 328 -12.06 -2.88 7.64
C PHE A 328 -12.71 -4.14 8.20
N SER A 329 -11.94 -5.02 8.85
CA SER A 329 -12.48 -6.17 9.61
C SER A 329 -13.15 -5.72 10.91
N ILE A 330 -12.56 -4.74 11.58
CA ILE A 330 -13.11 -4.08 12.78
C ILE A 330 -14.40 -3.34 12.42
N ALA A 331 -14.40 -2.62 11.30
CA ALA A 331 -15.56 -1.87 10.82
C ALA A 331 -16.75 -2.74 10.37
N ASN A 332 -16.60 -4.06 10.30
CA ASN A 332 -17.71 -4.97 10.05
C ASN A 332 -18.66 -5.02 11.26
N LEU A 333 -19.91 -4.66 11.02
CA LEU A 333 -20.94 -4.52 12.05
C LEU A 333 -21.49 -5.86 12.53
N GLY A 334 -21.31 -6.93 11.74
CA GLY A 334 -21.74 -8.28 12.09
C GLY A 334 -20.86 -9.00 13.11
N ARG A 335 -19.73 -8.39 13.52
CA ARG A 335 -18.80 -9.00 14.50
C ARG A 335 -19.07 -8.54 15.93
N THR A 336 -18.81 -9.42 16.88
CA THR A 336 -18.73 -9.06 18.30
C THR A 336 -17.37 -8.41 18.61
N PRO A 337 -17.22 -7.69 19.75
CA PRO A 337 -15.95 -7.07 20.13
C PRO A 337 -14.82 -8.12 20.24
N ALA A 338 -15.11 -9.26 20.88
CA ALA A 338 -14.19 -10.39 20.98
C ALA A 338 -13.78 -10.95 19.60
N GLN A 339 -14.74 -11.10 18.67
CA GLN A 339 -14.43 -11.54 17.31
C GLN A 339 -13.55 -10.54 16.55
N ARG A 340 -13.74 -9.22 16.75
CA ARG A 340 -12.86 -8.20 16.16
C ARG A 340 -11.44 -8.31 16.69
N ARG A 341 -11.26 -8.38 18.01
CA ARG A 341 -9.93 -8.51 18.65
C ARG A 341 -9.20 -9.79 18.23
N ALA A 342 -9.93 -10.90 18.14
CA ALA A 342 -9.39 -12.21 17.74
C ALA A 342 -8.85 -12.26 16.30
N MET A 343 -9.22 -11.30 15.44
CA MET A 343 -8.70 -11.22 14.07
C MET A 343 -7.20 -10.93 14.02
N THR A 344 -6.58 -10.41 15.10
CA THR A 344 -5.14 -10.14 15.15
C THR A 344 -4.32 -11.34 14.68
N VAL A 345 -4.61 -12.54 15.19
CA VAL A 345 -3.89 -13.77 14.82
C VAL A 345 -4.05 -14.12 13.34
N GLU A 346 -5.25 -13.93 12.79
CA GLU A 346 -5.50 -14.20 11.36
C GLU A 346 -4.82 -13.17 10.46
N PHE A 347 -4.68 -11.92 10.94
CA PHE A 347 -3.98 -10.87 10.22
C PHE A 347 -2.45 -10.98 10.30
N GLU A 348 -1.88 -11.64 11.32
CA GLU A 348 -0.46 -12.04 11.31
C GLU A 348 -0.16 -13.00 10.16
N ASP A 349 -1.07 -13.94 9.85
CA ASP A 349 -0.93 -14.79 8.68
C ASP A 349 -1.02 -13.99 7.38
N ASN A 350 -1.93 -13.01 7.32
CA ASN A 350 -2.06 -12.13 6.16
C ASN A 350 -0.80 -11.28 5.94
N ASP A 351 -0.22 -10.71 7.00
CA ASP A 351 1.01 -9.93 6.88
C ASP A 351 2.19 -10.80 6.45
N ASN A 352 2.32 -12.01 6.99
CA ASN A 352 3.34 -12.95 6.52
C ASN A 352 3.17 -13.29 5.03
N PHE A 353 1.93 -13.43 4.55
CA PHE A 353 1.67 -13.55 3.11
C PHE A 353 2.14 -12.30 2.34
N PHE A 354 1.86 -11.10 2.83
CA PHE A 354 2.34 -9.85 2.21
C PHE A 354 3.88 -9.76 2.21
N ILE A 355 4.55 -10.14 3.30
CA ILE A 355 6.01 -10.21 3.42
C ILE A 355 6.60 -11.22 2.43
N SER A 356 5.87 -12.29 2.09
CA SER A 356 6.36 -13.29 1.13
C SER A 356 6.38 -12.79 -0.33
N MET A 357 5.67 -11.71 -0.63
CA MET A 357 5.50 -11.24 -2.01
C MET A 357 6.81 -10.67 -2.58
N SER A 358 6.98 -10.84 -3.89
CA SER A 358 8.05 -10.23 -4.68
C SER A 358 7.46 -9.64 -5.95
N PRO A 359 7.92 -8.46 -6.41
CA PRO A 359 7.45 -7.89 -7.66
C PRO A 359 7.87 -8.75 -8.87
N PRO A 360 7.12 -8.69 -9.99
CA PRO A 360 7.49 -9.34 -11.23
C PRO A 360 8.74 -8.70 -11.80
N THR A 361 9.56 -9.52 -12.44
CA THR A 361 10.68 -9.04 -13.25
C THR A 361 10.16 -8.32 -14.49
N TYR A 362 10.86 -7.29 -14.92
CA TYR A 362 10.55 -6.56 -16.15
C TYR A 362 10.54 -7.50 -17.38
N PRO A 363 9.48 -7.49 -18.21
CA PRO A 363 9.25 -8.52 -19.23
C PRO A 363 9.90 -8.21 -20.59
N LYS A 364 10.59 -7.08 -20.75
CA LYS A 364 11.24 -6.69 -22.01
C LYS A 364 12.76 -6.61 -21.86
N THR A 365 13.45 -6.38 -22.96
CA THR A 365 14.90 -6.19 -22.99
C THR A 365 15.33 -5.00 -22.13
N VAL A 366 16.43 -5.19 -21.39
CA VAL A 366 17.13 -4.14 -20.64
C VAL A 366 18.51 -3.92 -21.27
N ASN A 367 18.88 -2.66 -21.48
CA ASN A 367 20.23 -2.26 -21.85
C ASN A 367 21.08 -2.23 -20.57
N THR A 368 21.85 -3.30 -20.34
CA THR A 368 22.67 -3.49 -19.14
C THR A 368 23.64 -2.32 -18.89
N ALA A 369 24.35 -1.85 -19.92
CA ALA A 369 25.33 -0.77 -19.76
C ALA A 369 24.65 0.55 -19.33
N LEU A 370 23.49 0.86 -19.90
CA LEU A 370 22.71 2.03 -19.52
C LEU A 370 22.08 1.87 -18.12
N ALA A 371 21.64 0.66 -17.76
CA ALA A 371 21.16 0.36 -16.42
C ALA A 371 22.28 0.49 -15.37
N GLU A 372 23.51 0.10 -15.67
CA GLU A 372 24.66 0.29 -14.78
C GLU A 372 25.00 1.77 -14.59
N GLN A 373 24.94 2.59 -15.65
CA GLN A 373 25.05 4.05 -15.53
C GLN A 373 23.94 4.61 -14.63
N GLY A 374 22.70 4.14 -14.83
CA GLY A 374 21.57 4.49 -13.99
C GLY A 374 21.75 4.06 -12.53
N ALA A 375 22.35 2.90 -12.29
CA ALA A 375 22.65 2.43 -10.94
C ALA A 375 23.64 3.37 -10.25
N VAL A 376 24.70 3.82 -10.93
CA VAL A 376 25.63 4.82 -10.36
C VAL A 376 24.88 6.12 -10.06
N LEU A 377 24.12 6.65 -11.03
CA LEU A 377 23.35 7.88 -10.82
C LEU A 377 22.37 7.76 -9.65
N PHE A 378 21.65 6.65 -9.54
CA PHE A 378 20.68 6.42 -8.48
C PHE A 378 21.30 6.52 -7.08
N HIS A 379 22.51 6.00 -6.91
CA HIS A 379 23.18 5.94 -5.62
C HIS A 379 24.03 7.18 -5.33
N GLU A 380 24.59 7.82 -6.35
CA GLU A 380 25.66 8.81 -6.19
C GLU A 380 25.28 10.23 -6.63
N ARG A 381 24.30 10.41 -7.52
CA ARG A 381 23.98 11.72 -8.09
C ARG A 381 23.27 12.62 -7.09
N ASP A 382 23.99 13.60 -6.53
CA ASP A 382 23.39 14.61 -5.64
C ASP A 382 22.50 15.58 -6.43
N LEU A 383 21.18 15.49 -6.25
CA LEU A 383 20.21 16.33 -6.96
C LEU A 383 20.30 17.82 -6.58
N TRP A 384 21.03 18.18 -5.53
CA TRP A 384 21.29 19.56 -5.11
C TRP A 384 22.68 20.07 -5.50
N ALA A 385 23.47 19.28 -6.22
CA ALA A 385 24.81 19.68 -6.65
C ALA A 385 24.79 20.98 -7.46
N ASN A 386 25.88 21.74 -7.40
CA ASN A 386 26.10 22.98 -8.16
C ASN A 386 25.01 24.05 -7.93
N GLY A 387 24.40 24.09 -6.75
CA GLY A 387 23.36 25.07 -6.40
C GLY A 387 21.99 24.75 -6.99
N ALA A 388 21.80 23.58 -7.61
CA ALA A 388 20.48 23.13 -8.03
C ALA A 388 19.55 22.97 -6.82
N ASN A 389 18.25 23.20 -7.02
CA ASN A 389 17.22 23.01 -6.00
C ASN A 389 17.47 23.81 -4.69
N ALA A 390 18.14 24.96 -4.77
CA ALA A 390 18.46 25.78 -3.59
C ALA A 390 17.22 26.23 -2.78
N ASN A 391 16.04 26.24 -3.39
CA ASN A 391 14.76 26.56 -2.76
C ASN A 391 14.02 25.33 -2.18
N ILE A 392 14.61 24.13 -2.25
CA ILE A 392 14.05 22.90 -1.69
C ILE A 392 14.99 22.45 -0.57
N PRO A 393 14.53 22.36 0.69
CA PRO A 393 15.36 21.84 1.78
C PRO A 393 15.87 20.43 1.45
N LYS A 394 17.17 20.22 1.56
CA LYS A 394 17.79 18.90 1.37
C LYS A 394 17.69 18.09 2.66
N ALA A 395 17.11 16.89 2.58
CA ALA A 395 17.09 15.95 3.71
C ALA A 395 18.50 15.40 3.99
N PRO A 396 18.80 14.96 5.23
CA PRO A 396 20.10 14.34 5.56
C PRO A 396 20.44 13.17 4.64
N GLY A 397 21.68 13.12 4.15
CA GLY A 397 22.16 12.13 3.18
C GLY A 397 22.92 12.79 2.04
N ASN A 398 23.30 12.01 1.02
CA ASN A 398 24.08 12.53 -0.11
C ASN A 398 23.24 13.29 -1.15
N GLY A 399 21.90 13.23 -1.08
CA GLY A 399 21.01 13.91 -2.03
C GLY A 399 20.69 13.11 -3.30
N SER A 400 21.13 11.85 -3.39
CA SER A 400 20.74 10.94 -4.46
C SER A 400 19.39 10.30 -4.21
N CYS A 401 18.88 9.54 -5.17
CA CYS A 401 17.65 8.76 -4.99
C CYS A 401 17.78 7.78 -3.82
N ALA A 402 18.96 7.16 -3.66
CA ALA A 402 19.21 6.21 -2.59
C ALA A 402 19.10 6.82 -1.20
N SER A 403 19.43 8.12 -1.04
CA SER A 403 19.35 8.83 0.26
C SER A 403 17.95 8.80 0.90
N CYS A 404 16.90 8.61 0.08
CA CYS A 404 15.52 8.45 0.54
C CYS A 404 14.97 7.04 0.29
N HIS A 405 15.05 6.54 -0.95
CA HIS A 405 14.39 5.28 -1.36
C HIS A 405 15.13 4.00 -0.94
N GLY A 406 16.33 4.12 -0.37
CA GLY A 406 17.17 2.99 0.02
C GLY A 406 18.21 2.61 -1.03
N VAL A 407 19.17 1.77 -0.64
CA VAL A 407 20.29 1.31 -1.48
C VAL A 407 19.96 -0.05 -2.07
N TYR A 408 19.97 -0.19 -3.40
CA TYR A 408 19.61 -1.42 -4.09
C TYR A 408 20.80 -2.17 -4.69
N SER A 409 21.85 -1.45 -5.06
CA SER A 409 23.05 -2.04 -5.64
C SER A 409 23.83 -2.84 -4.59
N PRO A 410 24.17 -4.13 -4.83
CA PRO A 410 25.00 -4.91 -3.92
C PRO A 410 26.35 -4.26 -3.60
N ARG A 411 26.99 -3.63 -4.59
CA ARG A 411 28.23 -2.87 -4.42
C ARG A 411 28.08 -1.74 -3.39
N HIS A 412 27.02 -0.95 -3.52
CA HIS A 412 26.76 0.17 -2.63
C HIS A 412 26.29 -0.30 -1.25
N ALA A 413 25.50 -1.37 -1.18
CA ALA A 413 25.06 -1.94 0.08
C ALA A 413 26.23 -2.47 0.93
N ALA A 414 27.28 -3.00 0.28
CA ALA A 414 28.50 -3.42 0.95
C ALA A 414 29.42 -2.27 1.40
N ASN A 415 29.14 -1.04 0.97
CA ASN A 415 29.97 0.13 1.27
C ASN A 415 29.37 0.97 2.42
N PRO A 416 30.07 1.11 3.55
CA PRO A 416 29.58 1.85 4.72
C PRO A 416 29.37 3.35 4.47
N ALA A 417 29.93 3.92 3.39
CA ALA A 417 29.64 5.28 2.95
C ALA A 417 28.22 5.44 2.38
N TYR A 418 27.55 4.35 2.01
CA TYR A 418 26.18 4.37 1.50
C TYR A 418 25.19 3.76 2.49
N LEU A 419 25.53 2.59 3.04
CA LEU A 419 24.62 1.81 3.88
C LEU A 419 25.36 1.24 5.10
N PRO A 420 24.83 1.40 6.32
CA PRO A 420 25.56 1.02 7.52
C PRO A 420 25.74 -0.49 7.69
N ASP A 421 24.80 -1.28 7.17
CA ASP A 421 24.78 -2.75 7.18
C ASP A 421 24.28 -3.26 5.81
N PRO A 422 25.00 -4.17 5.12
CA PRO A 422 24.59 -4.70 3.82
C PRO A 422 23.24 -5.42 3.82
N ARG A 423 22.78 -5.92 4.97
CA ARG A 423 21.47 -6.58 5.12
C ARG A 423 20.32 -5.61 4.87
N LEU A 424 20.52 -4.30 5.07
CA LEU A 424 19.52 -3.25 4.85
C LEU A 424 19.28 -2.92 3.37
N LYS A 425 19.86 -3.68 2.44
CA LYS A 425 19.70 -3.48 1.00
C LYS A 425 18.22 -3.46 0.62
N GLY A 426 17.79 -2.36 0.03
CA GLY A 426 16.44 -2.11 -0.44
C GLY A 426 15.42 -1.75 0.63
N VAL A 427 15.82 -1.66 1.91
CA VAL A 427 14.91 -1.23 2.98
C VAL A 427 14.56 0.25 2.80
N ALA A 428 13.26 0.55 2.84
CA ALA A 428 12.69 1.89 2.88
C ALA A 428 12.31 2.25 4.32
N GLY A 429 13.11 3.13 4.91
CA GLY A 429 12.94 3.63 6.28
C GLY A 429 13.14 5.13 6.38
N VAL A 430 12.74 5.88 5.35
CA VAL A 430 12.82 7.34 5.28
C VAL A 430 11.45 7.93 4.99
N ILE A 431 10.94 8.72 5.93
CA ILE A 431 9.84 9.66 5.72
C ILE A 431 10.48 10.99 5.30
N THR A 432 10.24 11.40 4.06
CA THR A 432 10.74 12.66 3.52
C THR A 432 9.82 13.79 4.00
N PRO A 433 10.35 14.82 4.70
CA PRO A 433 9.56 15.94 5.20
C PRO A 433 8.76 16.64 4.10
N ILE A 434 7.56 17.13 4.42
CA ILE A 434 6.65 17.74 3.42
C ILE A 434 7.30 18.94 2.72
N GLU A 435 8.21 19.65 3.39
CA GLU A 435 8.92 20.81 2.87
C GLU A 435 9.91 20.42 1.76
N THR A 436 10.42 19.18 1.79
CA THR A 436 11.29 18.60 0.75
C THR A 436 10.49 17.88 -0.32
N ILE A 437 9.58 16.97 0.06
CA ILE A 437 8.82 16.16 -0.91
C ILE A 437 7.76 16.98 -1.63
N ARG A 438 7.09 17.93 -0.96
CA ARG A 438 6.12 18.89 -1.52
C ARG A 438 5.05 18.31 -2.44
N THR A 439 4.77 17.02 -2.34
CA THR A 439 3.59 16.40 -2.98
C THR A 439 2.34 16.85 -2.25
N ASP A 440 1.16 16.54 -2.80
CA ASP A 440 -0.12 16.99 -2.24
C ASP A 440 -0.19 16.76 -0.70
N PRO A 441 -0.42 17.79 0.12
CA PRO A 441 -0.34 17.68 1.58
C PRO A 441 -1.60 17.11 2.22
N ALA A 442 -2.71 16.94 1.49
CA ALA A 442 -3.98 16.55 2.10
C ALA A 442 -3.90 15.24 2.89
N ARG A 443 -3.14 14.26 2.40
CA ARG A 443 -2.99 12.97 3.09
C ARG A 443 -2.18 13.07 4.38
N LYS A 444 -1.11 13.87 4.42
CA LYS A 444 -0.24 14.03 5.59
C LYS A 444 -1.05 14.48 6.80
N ASP A 445 -1.95 15.43 6.61
CA ASP A 445 -2.62 16.13 7.71
C ASP A 445 -3.80 15.35 8.32
N LEU A 446 -4.11 14.15 7.82
CA LEU A 446 -5.19 13.29 8.33
C LEU A 446 -5.16 13.15 9.86
N MET A 447 -3.98 12.87 10.42
CA MET A 447 -3.76 12.67 11.86
C MET A 447 -2.92 13.80 12.46
N ALA A 448 -2.95 15.02 11.88
CA ALA A 448 -2.24 16.18 12.41
C ALA A 448 -2.84 16.69 13.73
N ASP A 449 -4.13 16.49 13.95
CA ASP A 449 -4.78 16.77 15.24
C ASP A 449 -4.28 15.80 16.31
N ILE A 450 -3.69 16.36 17.37
CA ILE A 450 -3.16 15.57 18.49
C ILE A 450 -4.26 14.77 19.22
N ARG A 451 -5.51 15.24 19.20
CA ARG A 451 -6.64 14.53 19.84
C ARG A 451 -6.90 13.19 19.16
N LYS A 452 -6.86 13.15 17.83
CA LYS A 452 -6.96 11.88 17.07
C LYS A 452 -5.84 10.92 17.44
N ARG A 453 -4.59 11.42 17.54
CA ARG A 453 -3.43 10.60 17.91
C ARG A 453 -3.51 10.10 19.35
N LYS A 454 -4.00 10.90 20.29
CA LYS A 454 -4.21 10.45 21.68
C LYS A 454 -5.30 9.38 21.79
N ALA A 455 -6.41 9.55 21.06
CA ALA A 455 -7.46 8.55 20.98
C ALA A 455 -6.93 7.23 20.41
N TRP A 456 -6.09 7.29 19.37
CA TRP A 456 -5.36 6.13 18.84
C TRP A 456 -4.37 5.55 19.85
N ASN A 457 -3.47 6.35 20.42
CA ASN A 457 -2.37 5.86 21.27
C ASN A 457 -2.86 5.16 22.53
N THR A 458 -4.08 5.44 22.98
CA THR A 458 -4.73 4.81 24.14
C THR A 458 -5.73 3.72 23.75
N SER A 459 -5.63 3.18 22.53
CA SER A 459 -6.59 2.22 21.95
C SER A 459 -6.00 0.83 21.77
N PHE A 460 -6.88 -0.14 21.52
CA PHE A 460 -6.52 -1.46 21.04
C PHE A 460 -5.64 -1.39 19.78
N LEU A 461 -5.87 -0.42 18.88
CA LEU A 461 -5.07 -0.30 17.65
C LEU A 461 -3.60 0.09 17.93
N ALA A 462 -3.35 0.73 19.07
CA ALA A 462 -2.01 1.05 19.54
C ALA A 462 -1.37 -0.07 20.39
N TYR A 463 -2.03 -1.22 20.55
CA TYR A 463 -1.59 -2.33 21.40
C TYR A 463 -1.52 -1.91 22.89
N ASN A 464 -2.49 -1.12 23.35
CA ASN A 464 -2.55 -0.67 24.74
C ASN A 464 -2.76 -1.81 25.76
N ASP A 465 -3.18 -2.98 25.31
CA ASP A 465 -3.26 -4.23 26.07
C ASP A 465 -1.89 -4.85 26.39
N GLU A 466 -0.82 -4.35 25.78
CA GLU A 466 0.56 -4.66 26.18
C GLU A 466 1.05 -3.76 27.32
N SER A 467 0.26 -2.79 27.76
CA SER A 467 0.59 -2.00 28.94
C SER A 467 0.45 -2.85 30.20
N PRO A 468 1.40 -2.76 31.16
CA PRO A 468 1.29 -3.48 32.44
C PRO A 468 0.08 -3.01 33.26
N ASP A 469 -0.45 -1.82 32.97
CA ASP A 469 -1.59 -1.23 33.66
C ASP A 469 -2.92 -1.46 32.92
N HIS A 470 -2.94 -2.26 31.85
CA HIS A 470 -4.18 -2.55 31.12
C HIS A 470 -5.10 -3.47 31.92
N GLY A 471 -6.32 -3.00 32.16
CA GLY A 471 -7.38 -3.78 32.80
C GLY A 471 -8.05 -4.77 31.84
N PRO A 472 -9.03 -5.57 32.29
CA PRO A 472 -9.77 -6.45 31.40
C PRO A 472 -10.58 -5.65 30.36
N PHE A 473 -10.85 -6.27 29.21
CA PHE A 473 -11.79 -5.69 28.24
C PHE A 473 -13.22 -5.72 28.78
N TYR A 474 -13.91 -4.59 28.65
CA TYR A 474 -15.32 -4.43 29.02
C TYR A 474 -16.15 -4.16 27.77
N ASP A 475 -16.94 -5.16 27.39
CA ASP A 475 -17.63 -5.23 26.09
C ASP A 475 -19.07 -4.70 26.11
N ASP A 476 -19.51 -4.06 27.20
CA ASP A 476 -20.87 -3.51 27.34
C ASP A 476 -20.96 -2.00 27.07
N LEU A 477 -22.14 -1.55 26.64
CA LEU A 477 -22.41 -0.17 26.25
C LEU A 477 -22.30 0.82 27.42
N ILE A 478 -22.65 0.40 28.64
CA ILE A 478 -22.66 1.27 29.82
C ILE A 478 -21.21 1.60 30.19
N MET A 479 -20.36 0.59 30.30
CA MET A 479 -18.95 0.77 30.59
C MET A 479 -18.25 1.52 29.46
N SER A 480 -18.60 1.26 28.20
CA SER A 480 -18.09 2.06 27.09
C SER A 480 -18.42 3.55 27.27
N ALA A 481 -19.69 3.89 27.48
CA ALA A 481 -20.11 5.28 27.69
C ALA A 481 -19.40 5.94 28.89
N LEU A 482 -19.22 5.22 30.00
CA LEU A 482 -18.49 5.70 31.17
C LEU A 482 -17.01 5.98 30.87
N ARG A 483 -16.33 5.12 30.08
CA ARG A 483 -14.92 5.31 29.70
C ARG A 483 -14.71 6.45 28.69
N ARG A 484 -15.67 6.72 27.81
CA ARG A 484 -15.54 7.79 26.79
C ARG A 484 -15.28 9.16 27.40
N VAL A 485 -15.86 9.45 28.57
CA VAL A 485 -15.72 10.76 29.24
C VAL A 485 -14.26 11.04 29.67
N PRO A 486 -13.61 10.20 30.51
CA PRO A 486 -12.23 10.43 30.90
C PRO A 486 -11.24 10.25 29.74
N ARG A 487 -11.52 9.37 28.76
CA ARG A 487 -10.72 9.27 27.52
C ARG A 487 -10.75 10.58 26.73
N SER A 488 -11.94 11.14 26.49
CA SER A 488 -12.08 12.43 25.80
C SER A 488 -11.43 13.59 26.57
N ALA A 489 -11.50 13.58 27.91
CA ALA A 489 -10.79 14.56 28.73
C ALA A 489 -9.27 14.48 28.50
N TYR A 490 -8.69 13.27 28.45
CA TYR A 490 -7.28 13.09 28.10
C TYR A 490 -6.95 13.56 26.67
N ASP A 491 -7.77 13.17 25.70
CA ASP A 491 -7.60 13.52 24.29
C ASP A 491 -7.54 15.04 24.11
N ASN A 492 -8.48 15.76 24.75
CA ASN A 492 -8.54 17.22 24.76
C ASN A 492 -7.47 17.90 25.65
N GLY A 493 -6.64 17.13 26.37
CA GLY A 493 -5.61 17.66 27.27
C GLY A 493 -6.16 18.28 28.55
N LEU A 494 -7.38 17.92 28.93
CA LEU A 494 -8.10 18.39 30.11
C LEU A 494 -8.04 17.40 31.29
N GLY A 495 -7.47 16.22 31.09
CA GLY A 495 -7.38 15.17 32.10
C GLY A 495 -6.11 14.32 31.98
N PRO A 496 -5.80 13.50 33.01
CA PRO A 496 -4.71 12.55 32.96
C PRO A 496 -5.03 11.40 31.99
N VAL A 497 -4.01 10.61 31.64
CA VAL A 497 -4.18 9.34 30.91
C VAL A 497 -5.17 8.46 31.70
N TYR A 498 -6.20 7.95 31.02
CA TYR A 498 -7.21 7.06 31.62
C TYR A 498 -7.03 5.61 31.15
N SER A 499 -7.24 5.35 29.86
CA SER A 499 -6.78 4.10 29.23
C SER A 499 -5.28 4.21 29.00
N PRO A 500 -4.48 3.17 29.30
CA PRO A 500 -3.04 3.24 29.11
C PRO A 500 -2.68 3.44 27.65
N VAL A 501 -1.49 4.00 27.41
CA VAL A 501 -0.92 4.09 26.06
C VAL A 501 -0.36 2.73 25.64
N GLY A 502 -0.35 2.44 24.34
CA GLY A 502 0.31 1.27 23.78
C GLY A 502 1.57 1.61 22.98
N PRO A 503 2.43 0.61 22.67
CA PRO A 503 3.71 0.83 22.00
C PRO A 503 3.58 1.19 20.50
N ASN A 504 2.44 0.91 19.85
CA ASN A 504 2.20 1.24 18.45
C ASN A 504 1.58 2.65 18.30
N GLU A 505 2.32 3.66 18.74
CA GLU A 505 1.89 5.06 18.64
C GLU A 505 1.79 5.54 17.18
N TRP A 506 0.75 6.34 16.90
CA TRP A 506 0.67 7.06 15.63
C TRP A 506 1.61 8.27 15.67
N LEU A 507 2.69 8.24 14.89
CA LEU A 507 3.66 9.34 14.85
C LEU A 507 3.02 10.66 14.39
N SER A 508 3.47 11.78 14.96
CA SER A 508 3.09 13.09 14.45
C SER A 508 3.49 13.21 12.96
N PRO A 509 2.55 13.46 12.04
CA PRO A 509 2.85 13.40 10.62
C PRO A 509 3.71 14.59 10.20
N PHE A 510 4.85 14.31 9.57
CA PHE A 510 5.75 15.36 9.08
C PHE A 510 6.02 15.28 7.57
N GLY A 511 5.69 14.17 6.92
CA GLY A 511 5.93 13.99 5.49
C GLY A 511 5.39 12.67 4.96
N TYR A 512 6.02 12.14 3.91
CA TYR A 512 5.63 10.88 3.29
C TYR A 512 6.80 9.91 3.20
N ILE A 513 6.53 8.62 3.38
CA ILE A 513 7.50 7.56 3.14
C ILE A 513 7.99 7.62 1.68
N ALA A 514 9.31 7.54 1.47
CA ALA A 514 9.87 7.23 0.16
C ALA A 514 9.75 5.70 -0.03
N PRO A 515 8.81 5.19 -0.84
CA PRO A 515 8.55 3.76 -0.93
C PRO A 515 9.70 3.02 -1.62
N PRO A 516 9.83 1.69 -1.42
CA PRO A 516 10.73 0.87 -2.23
C PRO A 516 10.41 1.01 -3.72
N LEU A 517 11.46 0.93 -4.55
CA LEU A 517 11.36 1.04 -6.00
C LEU A 517 11.44 -0.32 -6.71
N TYR A 518 11.59 -1.41 -5.96
CA TYR A 518 11.41 -2.76 -6.50
C TYR A 518 10.02 -2.90 -7.13
N GLY A 519 9.95 -3.28 -8.42
CA GLY A 519 8.69 -3.35 -9.16
C GLY A 519 8.04 -1.99 -9.47
N ALA A 520 8.75 -0.86 -9.26
CA ALA A 520 8.22 0.46 -9.63
C ALA A 520 7.89 0.53 -11.13
N TRP A 521 8.63 -0.20 -11.97
CA TRP A 521 8.38 -0.32 -13.41
C TRP A 521 6.95 -0.76 -13.75
N ALA A 522 6.24 -1.47 -12.85
CA ALA A 522 4.89 -1.98 -13.05
C ALA A 522 3.83 -1.26 -12.21
N SER A 523 4.23 -0.26 -11.42
CA SER A 523 3.42 0.35 -10.36
C SER A 523 2.85 1.71 -10.74
N ALA A 524 2.77 2.07 -12.00
CA ALA A 524 2.12 3.32 -12.41
C ALA A 524 0.60 3.29 -12.13
N PRO A 525 -0.04 4.44 -11.85
CA PRO A 525 0.56 5.77 -11.70
C PRO A 525 1.24 5.97 -10.33
N PHE A 526 2.07 6.99 -10.23
CA PHE A 526 2.98 7.26 -9.10
C PHE A 526 2.45 8.33 -8.14
N PHE A 527 3.15 8.45 -7.01
CA PHE A 527 2.78 9.20 -5.80
C PHE A 527 1.61 8.57 -5.01
N HIS A 528 1.41 9.08 -3.80
CA HIS A 528 0.43 8.55 -2.86
C HIS A 528 -1.01 8.67 -3.37
N ASN A 529 -1.27 9.60 -4.29
CA ASN A 529 -2.57 9.86 -4.90
C ASN A 529 -2.65 9.43 -6.38
N GLY A 530 -1.68 8.67 -6.89
CA GLY A 530 -1.71 8.12 -8.25
C GLY A 530 -1.79 9.18 -9.35
N SER A 531 -1.18 10.35 -9.13
CA SER A 531 -1.36 11.54 -9.98
C SER A 531 -0.44 11.61 -11.19
N VAL A 532 0.69 10.90 -11.15
CA VAL A 532 1.74 11.00 -12.18
C VAL A 532 1.78 9.71 -13.02
N PRO A 533 1.53 9.76 -14.34
CA PRO A 533 1.23 8.56 -15.11
C PRO A 533 2.46 7.72 -15.47
N THR A 534 3.66 8.30 -15.53
CA THR A 534 4.91 7.58 -15.86
C THR A 534 6.09 7.96 -14.95
N LEU A 535 7.10 7.10 -14.83
CA LEU A 535 8.33 7.43 -14.09
C LEU A 535 9.10 8.57 -14.78
N TRP A 536 9.01 8.69 -16.11
CA TRP A 536 9.54 9.87 -16.80
C TRP A 536 8.97 11.17 -16.21
N ASP A 537 7.65 11.21 -16.01
CA ASP A 537 6.98 12.41 -15.48
C ASP A 537 7.33 12.64 -13.99
N VAL A 538 7.67 11.59 -13.23
CA VAL A 538 8.25 11.74 -11.87
C VAL A 538 9.63 12.40 -11.95
N LEU A 539 10.47 11.96 -12.89
CA LEU A 539 11.83 12.45 -13.09
C LEU A 539 11.90 13.81 -13.80
N LYS A 540 10.82 14.24 -14.48
CA LYS A 540 10.73 15.50 -15.22
C LYS A 540 9.41 16.23 -14.90
N PRO A 541 9.37 16.99 -13.79
CA PRO A 541 8.14 17.62 -13.30
C PRO A 541 7.41 18.49 -14.34
N ALA A 542 8.15 19.17 -15.22
CA ALA A 542 7.60 20.03 -16.26
C ALA A 542 6.76 19.29 -17.32
N ASP A 543 6.93 17.96 -17.44
CA ASP A 543 6.21 17.15 -18.43
C ASP A 543 4.90 16.55 -17.86
N ARG A 544 4.63 16.73 -16.55
CA ARG A 544 3.47 16.12 -15.88
C ARG A 544 2.15 16.71 -16.41
N PRO A 545 1.26 15.89 -17.00
CA PRO A 545 -0.05 16.38 -17.39
C PRO A 545 -0.91 16.64 -16.15
N SER A 546 -1.58 17.81 -16.09
CA SER A 546 -2.49 18.17 -14.99
C SER A 546 -3.81 17.40 -15.04
N VAL A 547 -4.29 17.11 -16.25
CA VAL A 547 -5.45 16.27 -16.51
C VAL A 547 -5.07 15.29 -17.62
N TRP A 548 -5.35 14.01 -17.40
CA TRP A 548 -4.96 12.97 -18.35
C TRP A 548 -5.96 11.81 -18.40
N LYS A 549 -6.03 11.20 -19.58
CA LYS A 549 -6.88 10.04 -19.88
C LYS A 549 -6.00 8.90 -20.40
N ARG A 550 -6.10 7.72 -19.79
CA ARG A 550 -5.46 6.48 -20.29
C ARG A 550 -6.32 5.79 -21.35
N LEU A 551 -5.74 4.81 -22.04
CA LEU A 551 -6.50 3.98 -22.99
C LEU A 551 -7.64 3.24 -22.27
N GLN A 552 -8.78 3.18 -22.94
CA GLN A 552 -10.00 2.57 -22.44
C GLN A 552 -10.37 1.37 -23.30
N THR A 553 -11.02 0.37 -22.71
CA THR A 553 -11.61 -0.74 -23.46
C THR A 553 -12.81 -0.25 -24.27
N SER A 554 -13.28 -1.07 -25.21
CA SER A 554 -14.56 -0.82 -25.87
C SER A 554 -15.71 -0.72 -24.85
N ALA A 555 -16.66 0.16 -25.15
CA ALA A 555 -17.95 0.21 -24.47
C ALA A 555 -18.82 -1.00 -24.89
N ASN A 556 -19.85 -1.26 -24.11
CA ASN A 556 -20.86 -2.28 -24.43
C ASN A 556 -21.84 -1.80 -25.52
N ILE A 557 -22.81 -2.65 -25.86
CA ILE A 557 -23.82 -2.38 -26.89
C ILE A 557 -24.71 -1.15 -26.60
N LEU A 558 -24.78 -0.71 -25.34
CA LEU A 558 -25.51 0.49 -24.92
C LEU A 558 -24.62 1.75 -24.90
N GLY A 559 -23.36 1.64 -25.34
CA GLY A 559 -22.38 2.74 -25.27
C GLY A 559 -21.91 3.05 -23.84
N THR A 560 -22.01 2.10 -22.91
CA THR A 560 -21.62 2.27 -21.50
C THR A 560 -20.54 1.26 -21.08
N ASN A 561 -20.06 1.35 -19.83
CA ASN A 561 -19.12 0.38 -19.23
C ASN A 561 -17.81 0.15 -20.02
N ALA A 562 -17.29 1.18 -20.70
CA ALA A 562 -15.88 1.18 -21.03
C ALA A 562 -15.06 1.11 -19.73
N GLY A 563 -14.03 0.27 -19.72
CA GLY A 563 -13.08 0.15 -18.61
C GLY A 563 -11.74 0.79 -18.94
N TYR A 564 -10.81 0.74 -18.00
CA TYR A 564 -9.41 1.03 -18.26
C TYR A 564 -8.72 -0.19 -18.86
N ASP A 565 -8.04 0.00 -19.99
CA ASP A 565 -7.33 -1.08 -20.67
C ASP A 565 -6.02 -1.39 -19.92
N ALA A 566 -5.88 -2.65 -19.48
CA ALA A 566 -4.73 -3.10 -18.70
C ALA A 566 -3.65 -3.78 -19.56
N SER A 567 -3.84 -3.93 -20.87
CA SER A 567 -2.90 -4.62 -21.76
C SER A 567 -1.54 -3.90 -21.86
N TYR A 568 -0.52 -4.61 -22.31
CA TYR A 568 0.78 -4.01 -22.61
C TYR A 568 0.70 -2.96 -23.73
N ALA A 569 -0.31 -3.00 -24.60
CA ALA A 569 -0.53 -1.97 -25.61
C ALA A 569 -0.82 -0.59 -24.97
N SER A 570 -1.45 -0.58 -23.80
CA SER A 570 -1.77 0.61 -23.00
C SER A 570 -0.60 1.13 -22.16
N TYR A 571 0.47 0.35 -22.03
CA TYR A 571 1.63 0.67 -21.21
C TYR A 571 2.79 1.24 -22.04
N ASP A 572 3.40 2.31 -21.56
CA ASP A 572 4.63 2.87 -22.09
C ASP A 572 5.82 2.24 -21.37
N PHE A 573 6.48 1.29 -22.03
CA PHE A 573 7.66 0.60 -21.51
C PHE A 573 8.95 1.42 -21.63
N ALA A 574 8.95 2.52 -22.38
CA ALA A 574 10.09 3.43 -22.43
C ALA A 574 10.04 4.38 -21.24
N LYS A 575 8.90 5.08 -21.04
CA LYS A 575 8.71 6.02 -19.93
C LYS A 575 8.31 5.35 -18.60
N LEU A 576 8.02 4.05 -18.63
CA LEU A 576 7.56 3.23 -17.51
C LEU A 576 6.30 3.79 -16.86
N GLY A 577 5.17 3.63 -17.56
CA GLY A 577 3.87 4.02 -17.04
C GLY A 577 2.72 3.86 -18.01
N TRP A 578 1.57 4.45 -17.68
CA TRP A 578 0.41 4.40 -18.57
C TRP A 578 0.60 5.36 -19.75
N LYS A 579 0.27 4.91 -20.97
CA LYS A 579 0.09 5.83 -22.10
C LYS A 579 -1.13 6.69 -21.83
N VAL A 580 -0.96 8.00 -21.93
CA VAL A 580 -2.03 8.96 -21.64
C VAL A 580 -2.15 10.04 -22.71
N SER A 581 -3.34 10.58 -22.85
CA SER A 581 -3.60 11.82 -23.58
C SER A 581 -3.89 12.93 -22.57
N SER A 582 -3.19 14.06 -22.68
CA SER A 582 -3.49 15.25 -21.89
C SER A 582 -4.79 15.90 -22.38
N LEU A 583 -5.60 16.40 -21.45
CA LEU A 583 -6.86 17.07 -21.74
C LEU A 583 -6.88 18.45 -21.08
N PRO A 584 -7.53 19.46 -21.68
CA PRO A 584 -7.79 20.72 -20.99
C PRO A 584 -8.91 20.54 -19.95
N CYS A 585 -8.81 21.24 -18.82
CA CYS A 585 -9.95 21.45 -17.94
C CYS A 585 -10.85 22.58 -18.49
N ALA A 586 -12.13 22.56 -18.14
CA ALA A 586 -13.09 23.62 -18.45
C ALA A 586 -14.20 23.67 -17.38
N ASN A 587 -14.41 24.84 -16.79
CA ASN A 587 -15.50 25.10 -15.82
C ASN A 587 -16.87 25.29 -16.51
N THR A 588 -17.19 24.40 -17.45
CA THR A 588 -18.45 24.42 -18.21
C THR A 588 -19.25 23.16 -17.86
N PRO A 589 -20.17 23.21 -16.88
CA PRO A 589 -20.92 22.04 -16.42
C PRO A 589 -21.71 21.32 -17.52
N ALA A 590 -22.01 21.98 -18.65
CA ALA A 590 -22.66 21.38 -19.81
C ALA A 590 -21.76 20.36 -20.54
N ASN A 591 -20.43 20.51 -20.51
CA ASN A 591 -19.47 19.62 -21.19
C ASN A 591 -19.63 18.16 -20.77
N ASP A 592 -19.34 17.24 -21.68
CA ASP A 592 -19.39 15.80 -21.44
C ASP A 592 -18.19 15.10 -22.11
N PRO A 593 -17.20 14.61 -21.34
CA PRO A 593 -17.11 14.64 -19.87
C PRO A 593 -16.93 16.05 -19.31
N PHE A 594 -17.32 16.25 -18.05
CA PHE A 594 -17.12 17.51 -17.32
C PHE A 594 -15.82 17.43 -16.53
N ILE A 595 -14.87 18.34 -16.82
CA ILE A 595 -13.53 18.35 -16.25
C ILE A 595 -13.28 19.72 -15.60
N PRO A 596 -13.64 19.93 -14.33
CA PRO A 596 -13.47 21.23 -13.70
C PRO A 596 -12.00 21.60 -13.51
N CYS A 597 -11.69 22.90 -13.59
CA CYS A 597 -10.38 23.47 -13.30
C CYS A 597 -10.18 23.82 -11.80
N SER A 598 -11.18 23.58 -10.96
CA SER A 598 -11.17 23.89 -9.53
C SER A 598 -12.02 22.86 -8.77
N GLY A 599 -11.59 22.52 -7.55
CA GLY A 599 -12.35 21.66 -6.63
C GLY A 599 -13.68 22.27 -6.18
N GLU A 600 -13.88 23.58 -6.29
CA GLU A 600 -15.15 24.25 -5.97
C GLU A 600 -16.27 23.86 -6.93
N MET A 601 -15.92 23.42 -8.13
CA MET A 601 -16.84 22.95 -9.16
C MET A 601 -17.05 21.42 -9.10
N ALA A 602 -16.67 20.77 -8.00
CA ALA A 602 -16.86 19.34 -7.80
C ALA A 602 -18.35 18.97 -7.89
N THR A 603 -18.66 17.92 -8.66
CA THR A 603 -20.02 17.35 -8.74
C THR A 603 -20.40 16.63 -7.46
N ALA A 604 -21.69 16.39 -7.23
CA ALA A 604 -22.18 15.77 -5.99
C ALA A 604 -21.51 14.43 -5.63
N ASP A 605 -21.15 13.62 -6.63
CA ASP A 605 -20.45 12.35 -6.42
C ASP A 605 -18.97 12.54 -5.99
N VAL A 606 -18.32 13.63 -6.42
CA VAL A 606 -16.97 14.00 -5.96
C VAL A 606 -17.06 14.66 -4.59
N LEU A 607 -18.04 15.53 -4.40
CA LEU A 607 -18.28 16.22 -3.15
C LEU A 607 -18.69 15.24 -2.04
N PHE A 608 -19.38 14.13 -2.34
CA PHE A 608 -19.69 13.09 -1.35
C PHE A 608 -18.41 12.53 -0.69
N ALA A 609 -17.33 12.35 -1.45
CA ALA A 609 -16.02 11.98 -0.91
C ALA A 609 -15.49 13.03 0.10
N ASN A 610 -15.77 14.31 -0.14
CA ASN A 610 -15.35 15.42 0.72
C ASN A 610 -16.32 15.66 1.89
N ILE A 611 -17.63 15.49 1.67
CA ILE A 611 -18.72 15.67 2.65
C ILE A 611 -18.74 14.54 3.68
N ALA A 612 -18.40 13.31 3.29
CA ALA A 612 -18.12 12.23 4.26
C ALA A 612 -17.01 12.62 5.24
N ASN A 613 -16.14 13.56 4.86
CA ASN A 613 -15.09 14.12 5.69
C ASN A 613 -15.42 15.51 6.31
N LEU A 614 -16.47 16.23 5.86
CA LEU A 614 -16.74 17.64 6.26
C LEU A 614 -18.12 17.88 6.91
N ALA A 615 -19.16 17.12 6.52
CA ALA A 615 -20.52 17.28 7.10
C ALA A 615 -20.64 16.72 8.52
N ALA A 616 -19.59 16.08 9.02
CA ALA A 616 -19.53 15.57 10.36
C ALA A 616 -19.33 16.65 11.43
N ASN A 617 -19.17 17.93 11.02
CA ASN A 617 -19.10 19.07 11.92
C ASN A 617 -20.46 19.51 12.50
N TYR A 618 -21.62 19.08 11.98
CA TYR A 618 -22.90 19.70 12.40
C TYR A 618 -24.08 18.81 12.77
N ASN A 619 -24.07 17.49 12.57
CA ASN A 619 -24.92 16.56 13.32
C ASN A 619 -24.74 15.11 12.87
N SER A 620 -24.74 14.23 13.85
CA SER A 620 -24.80 12.78 13.74
C SER A 620 -26.05 12.30 12.98
N LEU A 621 -25.88 11.27 12.13
CA LEU A 621 -26.92 10.40 11.53
C LEU A 621 -27.64 10.87 10.26
N ALA A 622 -27.42 12.07 9.73
CA ALA A 622 -27.89 12.41 8.38
C ALA A 622 -26.94 11.81 7.31
N TYR A 623 -26.90 10.48 7.23
CA TYR A 623 -26.26 9.78 6.12
C TYR A 623 -26.97 10.20 4.82
N GLN A 624 -26.33 11.01 3.98
CA GLN A 624 -26.76 11.07 2.58
C GLN A 624 -26.60 9.66 2.03
N SER A 625 -27.70 9.03 1.61
CA SER A 625 -27.66 7.83 0.78
C SER A 625 -26.64 8.07 -0.35
N PRO A 626 -25.73 7.12 -0.63
CA PRO A 626 -24.74 7.30 -1.68
C PRO A 626 -25.40 7.83 -2.96
N PRO A 627 -24.93 8.96 -3.52
CA PRO A 627 -25.63 9.59 -4.63
C PRO A 627 -25.61 8.64 -5.85
N PRO A 628 -26.69 8.59 -6.65
CA PRO A 628 -26.66 7.87 -7.91
C PRO A 628 -25.64 8.52 -8.84
N ILE A 629 -24.57 7.79 -9.17
CA ILE A 629 -23.56 8.29 -10.11
C ILE A 629 -24.07 8.11 -11.55
N THR A 630 -24.21 9.25 -12.24
CA THR A 630 -24.71 9.32 -13.62
C THR A 630 -23.65 8.86 -14.64
N GLN A 631 -24.07 8.52 -15.85
CA GLN A 631 -23.14 8.16 -16.94
C GLN A 631 -22.16 9.29 -17.30
N LYS A 632 -22.60 10.56 -17.18
CA LYS A 632 -21.74 11.73 -17.38
C LYS A 632 -20.64 11.82 -16.32
N GLN A 633 -20.98 11.57 -15.05
CA GLN A 633 -20.00 11.50 -13.97
C GLN A 633 -19.06 10.31 -14.17
N ILE A 634 -19.56 9.13 -14.59
CA ILE A 634 -18.73 7.96 -14.91
C ILE A 634 -17.68 8.31 -15.97
N ARG A 635 -18.06 8.98 -17.06
CA ARG A 635 -17.09 9.42 -18.09
C ARG A 635 -16.02 10.35 -17.54
N SER A 636 -16.38 11.20 -16.57
CA SER A 636 -15.45 12.13 -15.91
C SER A 636 -14.52 11.39 -14.93
N ARG A 637 -15.02 10.38 -14.20
CA ARG A 637 -14.25 9.48 -13.30
C ARG A 637 -13.21 8.63 -14.03
N MET A 638 -13.37 8.44 -15.34
CA MET A 638 -12.38 7.78 -16.20
C MET A 638 -11.31 8.74 -16.75
N ILE A 639 -11.18 9.93 -16.15
CA ILE A 639 -10.15 10.92 -16.45
C ILE A 639 -9.55 11.34 -15.11
N PHE A 640 -8.23 11.30 -15.01
CA PHE A 640 -7.55 11.82 -13.84
C PHE A 640 -7.54 13.35 -13.90
N ASN A 641 -7.85 14.02 -12.78
CA ASN A 641 -7.87 15.48 -12.68
C ASN A 641 -7.16 15.96 -11.40
N SER A 642 -6.00 16.60 -11.56
CA SER A 642 -5.20 17.12 -10.44
C SER A 642 -5.78 18.33 -9.72
N HIS A 643 -6.83 18.95 -10.26
CA HIS A 643 -7.50 20.09 -9.65
C HIS A 643 -8.50 19.69 -8.55
N LEU A 644 -8.76 18.39 -8.38
CA LEU A 644 -9.60 17.88 -7.30
C LEU A 644 -8.82 17.86 -5.97
N TYR A 645 -9.55 17.97 -4.86
CA TYR A 645 -8.96 17.96 -3.51
C TYR A 645 -8.15 16.68 -3.28
N GLY A 646 -6.89 16.82 -2.83
CA GLY A 646 -5.97 15.71 -2.58
C GLY A 646 -5.36 15.06 -3.82
N MET A 647 -5.63 15.59 -5.02
CA MET A 647 -5.20 15.00 -6.30
C MET A 647 -4.05 15.77 -6.98
N GLY A 648 -3.41 16.71 -6.29
CA GLY A 648 -2.30 17.49 -6.84
C GLY A 648 -1.16 16.60 -7.38
N ASN A 649 -0.60 16.97 -8.53
CA ASN A 649 0.49 16.24 -9.20
C ASN A 649 1.87 16.93 -9.05
N GLY A 650 1.96 17.97 -8.23
CA GLY A 650 3.20 18.67 -7.90
C GLY A 650 4.07 17.90 -6.89
N GLY A 651 5.26 18.44 -6.59
CA GLY A 651 6.18 17.86 -5.62
C GLY A 651 7.17 16.88 -6.23
N HIS A 652 8.10 16.37 -5.42
CA HIS A 652 9.25 15.59 -5.87
C HIS A 652 10.01 16.34 -6.98
N ASP A 653 10.05 17.67 -6.88
CA ASP A 653 10.52 18.53 -7.98
C ASP A 653 12.04 18.59 -8.06
N PHE A 654 12.74 18.10 -7.04
CA PHE A 654 14.20 18.05 -7.01
C PHE A 654 14.80 17.26 -8.19
N THR A 655 14.02 16.40 -8.86
CA THR A 655 14.42 15.71 -10.10
C THR A 655 14.53 16.64 -11.32
N GLN A 656 14.07 17.88 -11.23
CA GLN A 656 14.24 18.87 -12.29
C GLN A 656 15.72 19.14 -12.62
N SER A 657 16.64 18.91 -11.67
CA SER A 657 18.08 19.11 -11.86
C SER A 657 18.75 18.03 -12.72
N LEU A 658 18.05 16.92 -12.99
CA LEU A 658 18.53 15.89 -13.90
C LEU A 658 18.54 16.38 -15.36
N THR A 659 19.45 15.83 -16.14
CA THR A 659 19.45 15.91 -17.60
C THR A 659 18.65 14.75 -18.19
N ASP A 660 18.15 14.90 -19.41
CA ASP A 660 17.39 13.82 -20.06
C ASP A 660 18.19 12.50 -20.20
N PRO A 661 19.50 12.50 -20.52
CA PRO A 661 20.32 11.28 -20.48
C PRO A 661 20.36 10.61 -19.09
N GLU A 662 20.50 11.38 -18.01
CA GLU A 662 20.45 10.84 -16.65
C GLU A 662 19.08 10.22 -16.34
N ARG A 663 17.99 10.86 -16.79
CA ARG A 663 16.62 10.31 -16.64
C ARG A 663 16.48 8.98 -17.36
N TRP A 664 16.95 8.86 -18.60
CA TRP A 664 16.89 7.61 -19.35
C TRP A 664 17.72 6.50 -18.70
N ALA A 665 18.92 6.83 -18.21
CA ALA A 665 19.75 5.89 -17.46
C ALA A 665 19.05 5.40 -16.18
N LEU A 666 18.47 6.32 -15.39
CA LEU A 666 17.69 5.98 -14.20
C LEU A 666 16.49 5.09 -14.54
N LEU A 667 15.73 5.39 -15.60
CA LEU A 667 14.63 4.54 -16.05
C LEU A 667 15.10 3.14 -16.44
N GLU A 668 16.24 3.03 -17.12
CA GLU A 668 16.82 1.73 -17.47
C GLU A 668 17.22 0.94 -16.22
N TYR A 669 17.75 1.63 -15.20
CA TYR A 669 18.02 1.01 -13.90
C TYR A 669 16.76 0.53 -13.20
N MET A 670 15.68 1.32 -13.20
CA MET A 670 14.38 0.95 -12.61
C MET A 670 13.77 -0.32 -13.24
N LYS A 671 14.11 -0.65 -14.49
CA LYS A 671 13.69 -1.92 -15.12
C LYS A 671 14.34 -3.14 -14.45
N THR A 672 15.48 -2.98 -13.77
CA THR A 672 16.19 -4.05 -13.07
C THR A 672 15.70 -4.26 -11.63
N LEU A 673 14.90 -3.31 -11.11
CA LEU A 673 14.36 -3.29 -9.74
C LEU A 673 12.97 -3.91 -9.71
#